data_AF-A0A1Y3VA28-F1
#
_entry.id   AF-A0A1Y3VA28-F1
#
_cell.length_a   1.000
_cell.length_b   1.000
_cell.length_c   1.000
_cell.angle_alpha   90.00
_cell.angle_beta   90.00
_cell.angle_gamma   90.00
#
_symmetry.space_group_name_H-M   'P 1'
#
loop_
_entity.id
_entity.type
_entity.pdbx_description
1 polymer ?
#
loop_
_entity_poly.entity_id
_entity_poly.type
_entity_poly.pdbx_seq_one_letter_code
_entity_poly.pdbx_strand_id
1 'polypeptide(L)'
;MTTRTSMEDTGEVVWHEDDHISVLTASANYDFAAESVDGGKASFTGLVTETDASSDVAKYAVYPYTKGLSLNGSTVSGIVIPDEQHFSEISGTSVSFAQNTNPSIGSVSADNQIMFYNLCGLVRVKINTQSSITKITLRGKQNEAIAGTGAADAASEAPAWTAAAAKQSIVLTKADASAFAADGVTFTFVVAPVTFENGLEIILENDQNGAYTWTSGKNITINRAKYKSFEITAKAGDFEEVVPMPENAWSYYYGADGNCLLVKPGQTSGTLDVQPYVVRTDCKITSERYPAPKAKGCKVLWTETGLSLDAAVSDDYKTLTVSNITGYGNASVAIYADADCSGDILWSYHIWVPEVDPTVGLLEYTVDHTGDGSISAPAVRNYQLMPMYLGATKIANKESSEEDRLASIGCYYQWGRKDPLGRPSNFINGQLKFRSTEGTDWPETMRAEIVEGATGALDLVSIDYTIKNPDHFITIPDKEWPENDPDLYLAWTGMQNTNLWGNPTDNYTFVTGKSCYDPCPKGYRVAAADTWWNVTSHHWLSGNADEILSDTSLSEIKDLGFNYLYAGKENTDKTDFYVVTGSRDHRGGGSVWSEIAVFSSGLSCDDSQPDYVAEGFFVGWVAHPRFPYPMSDGNCIRCVKYEE
;
A
#
# COMPACT_ATOMS: atom_id res chain seq x y z
N MET A 1 7.08 15.61 46.42
CA MET A 1 8.12 15.48 45.38
C MET A 1 7.74 16.47 44.29
N THR A 2 8.63 17.42 44.01
CA THR A 2 8.45 18.58 43.13
C THR A 2 8.30 18.19 41.65
N THR A 3 7.68 19.06 40.88
CA THR A 3 7.31 18.87 39.47
C THR A 3 8.27 19.57 38.56
N ARG A 4 8.54 18.94 37.41
CA ARG A 4 9.79 19.10 36.69
C ARG A 4 9.56 19.46 35.24
N THR A 5 10.13 20.57 34.78
CA THR A 5 10.05 20.99 33.38
C THR A 5 11.29 20.52 32.59
N SER A 6 12.41 20.28 33.28
CA SER A 6 13.55 19.46 32.83
C SER A 6 14.27 18.80 34.03
N MET A 7 15.34 18.05 33.79
CA MET A 7 16.23 17.44 34.80
C MET A 7 17.66 17.96 34.61
N GLU A 8 18.31 18.41 35.67
CA GLU A 8 19.74 18.76 35.63
C GLU A 8 20.65 17.55 35.91
N ASP A 9 21.96 17.68 35.70
CA ASP A 9 22.97 16.64 35.96
C ASP A 9 23.01 16.18 37.43
N THR A 10 22.58 17.04 38.35
CA THR A 10 22.44 16.77 39.79
C THR A 10 21.19 15.92 40.10
N GLY A 11 20.31 15.68 39.12
CA GLY A 11 19.01 15.04 39.29
C GLY A 11 17.94 15.97 39.89
N GLU A 12 18.29 17.25 40.07
CA GLU A 12 17.41 18.30 40.56
C GLU A 12 16.49 18.82 39.46
N VAL A 13 15.52 19.60 39.90
CA VAL A 13 14.31 19.98 39.18
C VAL A 13 14.25 21.47 39.10
N VAL A 14 14.02 22.01 37.92
CA VAL A 14 13.95 23.44 37.70
C VAL A 14 12.68 23.82 36.94
N TRP A 15 12.26 25.06 37.14
CA TRP A 15 11.34 25.79 36.27
C TRP A 15 12.15 26.66 35.29
N HIS A 16 11.55 27.12 34.21
CA HIS A 16 12.13 28.05 33.24
C HIS A 16 11.24 29.28 33.06
N GLU A 17 11.83 30.39 32.62
CA GLU A 17 11.13 31.68 32.46
C GLU A 17 10.03 31.64 31.39
N ASP A 18 10.07 30.66 30.49
CA ASP A 18 9.09 30.41 29.43
C ASP A 18 8.08 29.30 29.77
N ASP A 19 8.06 28.80 31.01
CA ASP A 19 7.07 27.81 31.43
C ASP A 19 5.68 28.43 31.60
N HIS A 20 4.66 27.71 31.13
CA HIS A 20 3.26 28.10 31.27
C HIS A 20 2.47 27.03 32.02
N ILE A 21 1.48 27.46 32.81
CA ILE A 21 0.56 26.57 33.53
C ILE A 21 -0.89 26.88 33.18
N SER A 22 -1.72 25.84 33.16
CA SER A 22 -3.18 25.96 33.17
C SER A 22 -3.65 26.23 34.58
N VAL A 23 -4.35 27.33 34.81
CA VAL A 23 -5.07 27.62 36.06
C VAL A 23 -6.57 27.40 35.82
N LEU A 24 -7.14 26.40 36.50
CA LEU A 24 -8.52 25.98 36.29
C LEU A 24 -9.44 26.56 37.36
N THR A 25 -10.53 27.18 36.91
CA THR A 25 -11.71 27.48 37.71
C THR A 25 -12.79 26.43 37.42
N ALA A 26 -13.98 26.57 38.01
CA ALA A 26 -15.09 25.67 37.70
C ALA A 26 -15.61 25.83 36.26
N SER A 27 -15.45 27.01 35.66
CA SER A 27 -15.97 27.31 34.32
C SER A 27 -14.92 27.49 33.22
N ALA A 28 -13.64 27.67 33.57
CA ALA A 28 -12.61 28.04 32.61
C ALA A 28 -11.21 27.49 32.93
N ASN A 29 -10.33 27.55 31.91
CA ASN A 29 -8.92 27.20 31.94
C ASN A 29 -8.12 28.37 31.38
N TYR A 30 -7.32 29.01 32.24
CA TYR A 30 -6.55 30.20 31.91
C TYR A 30 -5.07 29.87 31.76
N ASP A 31 -4.42 30.58 30.86
CA ASP A 31 -2.98 30.51 30.63
C ASP A 31 -2.23 31.49 31.55
N PHE A 32 -1.29 30.97 32.32
CA PHE A 32 -0.44 31.73 33.24
C PHE A 32 1.02 31.46 32.89
N ALA A 33 1.76 32.52 32.56
CA ALA A 33 3.17 32.47 32.19
C ALA A 33 4.07 32.70 33.41
N ALA A 34 5.23 32.05 33.45
CA ALA A 34 6.24 32.33 34.46
C ALA A 34 6.74 33.78 34.34
N GLU A 35 6.77 34.50 35.46
CA GLU A 35 7.29 35.88 35.56
C GLU A 35 8.68 35.90 36.22
N SER A 36 8.92 34.98 37.15
CA SER A 36 10.22 34.82 37.81
C SER A 36 10.45 33.38 38.21
N VAL A 37 11.70 32.95 38.11
CA VAL A 37 12.15 31.61 38.50
C VAL A 37 13.27 31.73 39.53
N ASP A 38 13.17 30.96 40.61
CA ASP A 38 14.18 30.82 41.65
C ASP A 38 14.35 29.32 41.98
N GLY A 39 15.17 28.65 41.17
CA GLY A 39 15.43 27.22 41.25
C GLY A 39 14.16 26.38 41.18
N GLY A 40 13.80 25.72 42.28
CA GLY A 40 12.61 24.86 42.37
C GLY A 40 11.27 25.61 42.54
N LYS A 41 11.27 26.94 42.47
CA LYS A 41 10.07 27.79 42.60
C LYS A 41 9.93 28.73 41.40
N ALA A 42 8.70 29.06 41.05
CA ALA A 42 8.38 30.08 40.06
C ALA A 42 7.13 30.86 40.47
N SER A 43 7.06 32.13 40.08
CA SER A 43 5.86 32.96 40.18
C SER A 43 5.23 33.05 38.79
N PHE A 44 3.92 32.84 38.69
CA PHE A 44 3.19 32.86 37.42
C PHE A 44 2.16 33.98 37.39
N THR A 45 2.00 34.64 36.25
CA THR A 45 0.99 35.69 36.03
C THR A 45 0.18 35.41 34.78
N GLY A 46 -1.11 35.76 34.82
CA GLY A 46 -2.06 35.51 33.73
C GLY A 46 -3.24 36.46 33.83
N LEU A 47 -3.89 36.70 32.70
CA LEU A 47 -5.08 37.54 32.62
C LEU A 47 -6.35 36.68 32.74
N VAL A 48 -7.24 37.09 33.65
CA VAL A 48 -8.54 36.46 33.87
C VAL A 48 -9.64 37.45 33.45
N THR A 49 -10.69 36.98 32.80
CA THR A 49 -11.83 37.81 32.39
C THR A 49 -12.72 38.18 33.59
N GLU A 50 -13.08 39.46 33.74
CA GLU A 50 -13.72 40.01 34.96
C GLU A 50 -15.12 39.43 35.31
N THR A 51 -15.77 38.69 34.41
CA THR A 51 -17.10 38.10 34.65
C THR A 51 -17.12 36.93 35.66
N ASP A 52 -15.97 36.36 36.02
CA ASP A 52 -15.85 35.17 36.88
C ASP A 52 -15.37 35.49 38.32
N ALA A 53 -15.00 36.75 38.57
CA ALA A 53 -14.06 37.14 39.62
C ALA A 53 -14.60 37.23 41.08
N SER A 54 -15.87 36.88 41.36
CA SER A 54 -16.37 36.91 42.76
C SER A 54 -16.86 35.57 43.31
N SER A 55 -17.03 34.54 42.48
CA SER A 55 -17.47 33.21 42.96
C SER A 55 -16.79 32.01 42.27
N ASP A 56 -16.13 32.20 41.12
CA ASP A 56 -15.43 31.14 40.41
C ASP A 56 -13.91 31.24 40.62
N VAL A 57 -13.48 30.87 41.83
CA VAL A 57 -12.08 30.95 42.25
C VAL A 57 -11.27 29.79 41.64
N ALA A 58 -10.00 30.05 41.31
CA ALA A 58 -9.06 29.03 40.89
C ALA A 58 -8.98 27.88 41.91
N LYS A 59 -9.07 26.64 41.42
CA LYS A 59 -9.07 25.43 42.27
C LYS A 59 -7.82 24.58 42.09
N TYR A 60 -7.40 24.41 40.84
CA TYR A 60 -6.31 23.53 40.47
C TYR A 60 -5.44 24.17 39.41
N ALA A 61 -4.18 23.76 39.35
CA ALA A 61 -3.28 24.12 38.28
C ALA A 61 -2.63 22.87 37.68
N VAL A 62 -2.43 22.88 36.37
CA VAL A 62 -1.74 21.83 35.62
C VAL A 62 -0.57 22.42 34.86
N TYR A 63 0.57 21.74 34.91
CA TYR A 63 1.70 21.98 34.03
C TYR A 63 1.82 20.80 33.04
N PRO A 64 2.22 21.03 31.78
CA PRO A 64 2.26 22.33 31.12
C PRO A 64 0.86 22.89 30.87
N TYR A 65 0.77 24.17 30.53
CA TYR A 65 -0.46 24.74 30.00
C TYR A 65 -0.96 23.90 28.81
N THR A 66 -2.21 23.45 28.91
CA THR A 66 -2.89 22.72 27.85
C THR A 66 -4.22 23.41 27.60
N LYS A 67 -4.43 23.92 26.39
CA LYS A 67 -5.69 24.59 26.05
C LYS A 67 -6.86 23.60 26.11
N GLY A 68 -7.96 23.98 26.76
CA GLY A 68 -9.20 23.20 26.76
C GLY A 68 -9.28 22.06 27.78
N LEU A 69 -8.40 22.01 28.79
CA LEU A 69 -8.61 21.17 29.96
C LEU A 69 -9.99 21.43 30.59
N SER A 70 -10.63 20.37 31.06
CA SER A 70 -11.93 20.42 31.72
C SER A 70 -11.83 19.96 33.17
N LEU A 71 -12.60 20.60 34.06
CA LEU A 71 -12.68 20.26 35.47
C LEU A 71 -14.08 19.74 35.79
N ASN A 72 -14.16 18.51 36.32
CA ASN A 72 -15.39 17.94 36.87
C ASN A 72 -15.14 17.49 38.31
N GLY A 73 -15.70 18.22 39.28
CA GLY A 73 -15.39 18.00 40.69
C GLY A 73 -13.92 18.31 40.97
N SER A 74 -13.14 17.28 41.29
CA SER A 74 -11.67 17.34 41.47
C SER A 74 -10.88 16.70 40.33
N THR A 75 -11.56 16.10 39.34
CA THR A 75 -10.91 15.45 38.22
C THR A 75 -10.66 16.44 37.10
N VAL A 76 -9.39 16.62 36.74
CA VAL A 76 -8.98 17.41 35.58
C VAL A 76 -8.73 16.45 34.41
N SER A 77 -9.41 16.67 33.29
CA SER A 77 -9.32 15.86 32.08
C SER A 77 -8.72 16.64 30.92
N GLY A 78 -8.04 15.93 30.01
CA GLY A 78 -7.32 16.51 28.87
C GLY A 78 -5.81 16.62 29.07
N ILE A 79 -5.27 16.06 30.16
CA ILE A 79 -3.84 16.10 30.48
C ILE A 79 -3.10 15.17 29.52
N VAL A 80 -2.10 15.69 28.81
CA VAL A 80 -1.36 14.97 27.77
C VAL A 80 -0.01 14.49 28.27
N ILE A 81 0.29 13.22 28.02
CA ILE A 81 1.65 12.69 27.98
C ILE A 81 1.98 12.51 26.50
N PRO A 82 2.92 13.28 25.92
CA PRO A 82 3.21 13.17 24.49
C PRO A 82 3.75 11.78 24.11
N ASP A 83 3.19 11.19 23.04
CA ASP A 83 3.74 10.00 22.38
C ASP A 83 4.92 10.35 21.46
N GLU A 84 5.08 11.62 21.09
CA GLU A 84 6.30 12.17 20.50
C GLU A 84 6.98 13.08 21.52
N GLN A 85 8.20 12.74 21.91
CA GLN A 85 8.98 13.47 22.90
C GLN A 85 10.28 13.94 22.29
N HIS A 86 10.78 15.05 22.81
CA HIS A 86 12.10 15.54 22.50
C HIS A 86 12.99 15.50 23.74
N PHE A 87 14.29 15.40 23.53
CA PHE A 87 15.28 15.56 24.59
C PHE A 87 16.04 16.88 24.44
N SER A 88 16.56 17.35 25.57
CA SER A 88 17.44 18.52 25.65
C SER A 88 18.77 18.10 26.25
N GLU A 89 19.87 18.46 25.59
CA GLU A 89 21.22 18.18 26.08
C GLU A 89 21.50 18.96 27.36
N ILE A 90 21.94 18.25 28.41
CA ILE A 90 22.42 18.85 29.67
C ILE A 90 23.96 18.87 29.63
N SER A 91 24.56 17.74 29.25
CA SER A 91 26.00 17.55 29.08
C SER A 91 26.28 16.46 28.03
N GLY A 92 27.54 16.30 27.61
CA GLY A 92 27.93 15.28 26.61
C GLY A 92 27.70 13.82 27.01
N THR A 93 27.17 13.54 28.21
CA THR A 93 26.84 12.18 28.69
C THR A 93 25.45 12.07 29.33
N SER A 94 24.72 13.18 29.48
CA SER A 94 23.40 13.22 30.11
C SER A 94 22.44 14.16 29.37
N VAL A 95 21.26 13.65 29.03
CA VAL A 95 20.19 14.39 28.35
C VAL A 95 18.89 14.31 29.17
N SER A 96 18.20 15.44 29.26
CA SER A 96 16.88 15.57 29.91
C SER A 96 15.78 15.32 28.88
N PHE A 97 14.56 15.01 29.35
CA PHE A 97 13.35 15.28 28.57
C PHE A 97 13.20 16.79 28.34
N ALA A 98 12.61 17.18 27.21
CA ALA A 98 12.35 18.58 26.87
C ALA A 98 11.28 19.20 27.77
N GLN A 99 11.26 20.53 27.82
CA GLN A 99 10.19 21.30 28.45
C GLN A 99 8.81 20.85 27.95
N ASN A 100 7.78 21.05 28.77
CA ASN A 100 6.39 20.71 28.47
C ASN A 100 6.09 19.20 28.29
N THR A 101 7.04 18.31 28.59
CA THR A 101 6.85 16.86 28.37
C THR A 101 6.31 16.13 29.60
N ASN A 102 6.53 16.67 30.81
CA ASN A 102 6.29 15.95 32.07
C ASN A 102 5.14 16.55 32.89
N PRO A 103 3.90 16.09 32.71
CA PRO A 103 2.75 16.76 33.29
C PRO A 103 2.67 16.60 34.80
N SER A 104 2.06 17.62 35.41
CA SER A 104 1.91 17.70 36.84
C SER A 104 0.71 18.53 37.26
N ILE A 105 0.22 18.30 38.48
CA ILE A 105 -1.00 18.93 38.97
C ILE A 105 -0.87 19.37 40.43
N GLY A 106 -1.53 20.46 40.79
CA GLY A 106 -1.57 20.95 42.18
C GLY A 106 -2.87 21.66 42.51
N SER A 107 -3.20 21.70 43.79
CA SER A 107 -4.31 22.51 44.30
C SER A 107 -3.86 23.94 44.57
N VAL A 108 -4.73 24.92 44.30
CA VAL A 108 -4.47 26.33 44.58
C VAL A 108 -4.90 26.64 46.02
N SER A 109 -3.97 27.14 46.85
CA SER A 109 -4.28 27.53 48.23
C SER A 109 -4.97 28.90 48.30
N ALA A 110 -5.51 29.25 49.47
CA ALA A 110 -6.11 30.57 49.70
C ALA A 110 -5.12 31.75 49.52
N ASP A 111 -3.82 31.49 49.69
CA ASP A 111 -2.74 32.46 49.49
C ASP A 111 -2.12 32.38 48.07
N ASN A 112 -2.84 31.75 47.13
CA ASN A 112 -2.41 31.50 45.75
C ASN A 112 -1.08 30.75 45.63
N GLN A 113 -0.79 29.86 46.58
CA GLN A 113 0.37 28.98 46.53
C GLN A 113 -0.03 27.61 45.97
N ILE A 114 0.81 27.03 45.12
CA ILE A 114 0.56 25.73 44.50
C ILE A 114 1.72 24.80 44.80
N MET A 115 1.41 23.63 45.36
CA MET A 115 2.35 22.51 45.40
C MET A 115 1.98 21.53 44.31
N PHE A 116 2.79 21.50 43.27
CA PHE A 116 2.61 20.61 42.15
C PHE A 116 3.13 19.18 42.48
N TYR A 117 2.39 18.18 42.01
CA TYR A 117 2.71 16.76 42.09
C TYR A 117 2.86 16.16 40.70
N ASN A 118 3.98 15.46 40.50
CA ASN A 118 4.26 14.79 39.24
C ASN A 118 3.26 13.65 39.02
N LEU A 119 2.74 13.52 37.80
CA LEU A 119 1.71 12.53 37.44
C LEU A 119 2.28 11.24 36.81
N CYS A 120 3.55 11.27 36.39
CA CYS A 120 4.16 10.30 35.47
C CYS A 120 5.28 9.48 36.12
N GLY A 121 5.68 8.40 35.48
CA GLY A 121 6.94 7.73 35.74
C GLY A 121 8.01 8.12 34.72
N LEU A 122 9.26 7.71 34.96
CA LEU A 122 10.35 7.91 34.01
C LEU A 122 11.01 6.58 33.63
N VAL A 123 11.38 6.46 32.36
CA VAL A 123 12.24 5.37 31.88
C VAL A 123 13.55 5.98 31.39
N ARG A 124 14.67 5.58 32.00
CA ARG A 124 16.01 6.02 31.63
C ARG A 124 16.72 4.92 30.86
N VAL A 125 17.31 5.24 29.73
CA VAL A 125 17.99 4.29 28.86
C VAL A 125 19.37 4.82 28.55
N LYS A 126 20.40 4.16 29.09
CA LYS A 126 21.78 4.38 28.69
C LYS A 126 22.07 3.57 27.44
N ILE A 127 22.48 4.24 26.37
CA ILE A 127 22.80 3.61 25.09
C ILE A 127 24.32 3.56 24.95
N ASN A 128 24.85 2.43 24.51
CA ASN A 128 26.25 2.25 24.15
C ASN A 128 26.28 1.71 22.70
N THR A 129 26.54 2.60 21.74
CA THR A 129 26.59 2.27 20.32
C THR A 129 27.42 3.29 19.56
N GLN A 130 28.21 2.83 18.60
CA GLN A 130 28.98 3.69 17.72
C GLN A 130 28.18 4.18 16.51
N SER A 131 26.97 3.67 16.31
CA SER A 131 26.06 4.11 15.25
C SER A 131 25.42 5.44 15.63
N SER A 132 25.24 6.31 14.63
CA SER A 132 24.53 7.58 14.75
C SER A 132 23.01 7.30 14.75
N ILE A 133 22.30 7.79 15.76
CA ILE A 133 20.89 7.45 16.01
C ILE A 133 20.01 8.61 15.56
N THR A 134 18.90 8.32 14.89
CA THR A 134 17.88 9.32 14.50
C THR A 134 16.68 9.30 15.42
N LYS A 135 16.34 8.12 15.95
CA LYS A 135 15.10 7.91 16.71
C LYS A 135 15.24 6.76 17.70
N ILE A 136 14.61 6.92 18.87
CA ILE A 136 14.51 5.89 19.90
C ILE A 136 13.03 5.67 20.21
N THR A 137 12.53 4.45 20.05
CA THR A 137 11.12 4.10 20.33
C THR A 137 11.03 3.21 21.56
N LEU A 138 10.14 3.56 22.50
CA LEU A 138 9.77 2.76 23.67
C LEU A 138 8.35 2.25 23.52
N ARG A 139 8.15 0.94 23.69
CA ARG A 139 6.80 0.34 23.82
C ARG A 139 6.81 -0.87 24.74
N GLY A 140 5.64 -1.20 25.27
CA GLY A 140 5.44 -2.45 26.00
C GLY A 140 5.23 -3.63 25.08
N LYS A 141 5.49 -4.86 25.55
CA LYS A 141 5.28 -6.08 24.75
C LYS A 141 3.81 -6.48 24.64
N GLN A 142 2.93 -5.88 25.43
CA GLN A 142 1.50 -6.22 25.49
C GLN A 142 0.63 -4.99 25.17
N ASN A 143 1.17 -4.03 24.41
CA ASN A 143 0.45 -2.82 23.96
C ASN A 143 -0.14 -1.99 25.11
N GLU A 144 0.61 -1.86 26.21
CA GLU A 144 0.21 -1.12 27.39
C GLU A 144 0.07 0.38 27.11
N ALA A 145 -0.90 1.03 27.75
CA ALA A 145 -1.09 2.49 27.68
C ALA A 145 0.04 3.22 28.42
N ILE A 146 0.91 3.91 27.67
CA ILE A 146 2.08 4.60 28.23
C ILE A 146 2.13 6.09 27.93
N ALA A 147 1.30 6.59 27.02
CA ALA A 147 1.16 8.00 26.66
C ALA A 147 -0.27 8.32 26.20
N GLY A 148 -0.50 9.54 25.72
CA GLY A 148 -1.76 10.03 25.17
C GLY A 148 -2.49 11.00 26.09
N THR A 149 -3.80 11.12 25.90
CA THR A 149 -4.65 12.05 26.67
C THR A 149 -5.33 11.32 27.82
N GLY A 150 -5.33 11.93 28.99
CA GLY A 150 -5.91 11.34 30.20
C GLY A 150 -6.41 12.36 31.20
N ALA A 151 -6.55 11.89 32.43
CA ALA A 151 -7.07 12.67 33.53
C ALA A 151 -6.28 12.40 34.82
N ALA A 152 -6.44 13.28 35.80
CA ALA A 152 -5.95 13.07 37.16
C ALA A 152 -6.93 13.67 38.17
N ASP A 153 -7.10 12.99 39.30
CA ASP A 153 -7.82 13.53 40.45
C ASP A 153 -6.90 14.43 41.28
N ALA A 154 -7.11 15.73 41.16
CA ALA A 154 -6.28 16.76 41.77
C ALA A 154 -6.45 16.88 43.30
N ALA A 155 -7.49 16.26 43.87
CA ALA A 155 -7.70 16.21 45.32
C ALA A 155 -7.03 15.00 45.99
N SER A 156 -6.52 14.05 45.20
CA SER A 156 -5.80 12.88 45.72
C SER A 156 -4.50 13.30 46.42
N GLU A 157 -4.16 12.61 47.52
CA GLU A 157 -2.84 12.75 48.17
C GLU A 157 -1.69 12.23 47.28
N ALA A 158 -2.04 11.44 46.26
CA ALA A 158 -1.11 10.82 45.32
C ALA A 158 -1.70 10.84 43.90
N PRO A 159 -1.93 12.04 43.30
CA PRO A 159 -2.58 12.15 42.00
C PRO A 159 -1.71 11.45 40.96
N ALA A 160 -2.32 10.62 40.11
CA ALA A 160 -1.62 9.88 39.07
C ALA A 160 -2.40 10.03 37.75
N TRP A 161 -1.68 10.01 36.63
CA TRP A 161 -2.32 10.06 35.34
C TRP A 161 -3.06 8.74 35.05
N THR A 162 -4.30 8.85 34.58
CA THR A 162 -5.13 7.72 34.14
C THR A 162 -5.57 7.94 32.71
N ALA A 163 -5.43 6.91 31.87
CA ALA A 163 -5.70 7.01 30.44
C ALA A 163 -7.18 7.25 30.11
N ALA A 164 -7.44 8.11 29.13
CA ALA A 164 -8.74 8.25 28.47
C ALA A 164 -8.64 7.96 26.96
N ALA A 165 -7.59 8.43 26.30
CA ALA A 165 -7.19 8.09 24.94
C ALA A 165 -5.71 7.68 24.94
N ALA A 166 -5.47 6.38 25.06
CA ALA A 166 -4.14 5.82 25.28
C ALA A 166 -3.32 5.69 23.99
N LYS A 167 -2.01 5.88 24.13
CA LYS A 167 -0.98 5.55 23.15
C LYS A 167 -0.06 4.47 23.73
N GLN A 168 0.35 3.53 22.88
CA GLN A 168 1.07 2.31 23.27
C GLN A 168 2.58 2.40 23.02
N SER A 169 3.03 3.48 22.40
CA SER A 169 4.42 3.71 22.02
C SER A 169 4.78 5.18 22.29
N ILE A 170 6.05 5.41 22.61
CA ILE A 170 6.64 6.74 22.71
C ILE A 170 7.86 6.80 21.81
N VAL A 171 7.94 7.82 20.99
CA VAL A 171 9.05 8.14 20.11
C VAL A 171 9.85 9.28 20.72
N LEU A 172 11.16 9.11 20.82
CA LEU A 172 12.09 10.11 21.31
C LEU A 172 13.06 10.51 20.20
N THR A 173 13.07 11.80 19.86
CA THR A 173 13.92 12.39 18.82
C THR A 173 14.56 13.69 19.29
N LYS A 174 15.53 14.20 18.52
CA LYS A 174 15.95 15.59 18.67
C LYS A 174 14.87 16.51 18.06
N ALA A 175 14.73 17.73 18.57
CA ALA A 175 13.69 18.67 18.12
C ALA A 175 13.79 19.02 16.62
N ASP A 176 14.98 18.98 16.04
CA ASP A 176 15.24 19.21 14.61
C ASP A 176 15.23 17.92 13.76
N ALA A 177 14.87 16.78 14.38
CA ALA A 177 14.89 15.43 13.80
C ALA A 177 16.25 14.99 13.23
N SER A 178 17.33 15.69 13.56
CA SER A 178 18.68 15.32 13.09
C SER A 178 19.23 14.12 13.86
N ALA A 179 20.15 13.40 13.21
CA ALA A 179 20.86 12.31 13.85
C ALA A 179 21.78 12.81 14.98
N PHE A 180 21.99 11.96 15.99
CA PHE A 180 22.73 12.29 17.20
C PHE A 180 23.60 11.11 17.67
N ALA A 181 24.71 11.45 18.33
CA ALA A 181 25.58 10.46 18.96
C ALA A 181 24.91 9.95 20.25
N ALA A 182 24.75 8.63 20.36
CA ALA A 182 24.12 8.01 21.52
C ALA A 182 25.10 7.26 22.43
N ASP A 183 26.39 7.16 22.06
CA ASP A 183 27.36 6.34 22.80
C ASP A 183 27.62 6.86 24.22
N GLY A 184 27.31 6.03 25.22
CA GLY A 184 27.44 6.38 26.64
C GLY A 184 26.39 7.36 27.16
N VAL A 185 25.42 7.77 26.33
CA VAL A 185 24.42 8.80 26.66
C VAL A 185 23.19 8.16 27.31
N THR A 186 22.65 8.80 28.37
CA THR A 186 21.40 8.36 29.02
C THR A 186 20.21 9.21 28.63
N PHE A 187 19.28 8.62 27.88
CA PHE A 187 18.01 9.22 27.45
C PHE A 187 16.90 8.98 28.46
N THR A 188 15.96 9.93 28.60
CA THR A 188 14.87 9.85 29.57
C THR A 188 13.52 10.03 28.89
N PHE A 189 12.65 9.03 29.02
CA PHE A 189 11.26 9.07 28.61
C PHE A 189 10.35 9.43 29.78
N VAL A 190 9.34 10.25 29.53
CA VAL A 190 8.20 10.44 30.42
C VAL A 190 7.12 9.42 30.04
N VAL A 191 6.67 8.61 30.99
CA VAL A 191 5.66 7.57 30.74
C VAL A 191 4.51 7.67 31.74
N ALA A 192 3.32 7.22 31.35
CA ALA A 192 2.24 6.96 32.29
C ALA A 192 2.70 5.95 33.36
N PRO A 193 2.16 6.02 34.60
CA PRO A 193 2.35 4.96 35.57
C PRO A 193 1.79 3.64 35.01
N VAL A 194 2.65 2.62 34.87
CA VAL A 194 2.32 1.41 34.12
C VAL A 194 3.06 0.19 34.67
N THR A 195 2.48 -0.99 34.52
CA THR A 195 3.20 -2.25 34.61
C THR A 195 3.30 -2.84 33.22
N PHE A 196 4.51 -2.89 32.67
CA PHE A 196 4.82 -3.60 31.44
C PHE A 196 4.82 -5.11 31.73
N GLU A 197 3.82 -5.82 31.22
CA GLU A 197 3.72 -7.26 31.30
C GLU A 197 4.66 -7.91 30.28
N ASN A 198 5.43 -8.92 30.70
CA ASN A 198 6.52 -9.53 29.93
C ASN A 198 7.67 -8.58 29.55
N GLY A 199 7.63 -7.34 30.04
CA GLY A 199 8.66 -6.34 29.83
C GLY A 199 8.34 -5.40 28.67
N LEU A 200 9.33 -4.59 28.34
CA LEU A 200 9.30 -3.56 27.31
C LEU A 200 10.34 -3.80 26.21
N GLU A 201 10.15 -3.10 25.11
CA GLU A 201 11.02 -3.03 23.95
C GLU A 201 11.54 -1.60 23.78
N ILE A 202 12.83 -1.48 23.44
CA ILE A 202 13.45 -0.24 22.99
C ILE A 202 14.01 -0.48 21.59
N ILE A 203 13.58 0.32 20.62
CA ILE A 203 14.01 0.24 19.24
C ILE A 203 14.90 1.45 18.97
N LEU A 204 16.12 1.22 18.51
CA LEU A 204 17.06 2.25 18.07
C LEU A 204 17.05 2.29 16.56
N GLU A 205 16.75 3.42 15.94
CA GLU A 205 16.83 3.64 14.50
C GLU A 205 18.03 4.55 14.20
N ASN A 206 18.84 4.20 13.20
CA ASN A 206 20.06 4.93 12.84
C ASN A 206 19.89 5.75 11.55
N ASP A 207 20.88 6.58 11.24
CA ASP A 207 20.90 7.44 10.04
C ASP A 207 21.19 6.69 8.72
N GLN A 208 21.45 5.39 8.81
CA GLN A 208 21.64 4.48 7.67
C GLN A 208 20.40 3.60 7.45
N ASN A 209 19.23 4.02 7.96
CA ASN A 209 17.99 3.24 7.87
C ASN A 209 18.15 1.82 8.42
N GLY A 210 18.87 1.66 9.53
CA GLY A 210 18.96 0.41 10.29
C GLY A 210 18.26 0.56 11.62
N ALA A 211 17.60 -0.49 12.12
CA ALA A 211 17.16 -0.55 13.49
C ALA A 211 17.63 -1.77 14.26
N TYR A 212 17.78 -1.54 15.56
CA TYR A 212 18.11 -2.54 16.55
C TYR A 212 17.03 -2.56 17.62
N THR A 213 16.45 -3.74 17.88
CA THR A 213 15.45 -3.91 18.93
C THR A 213 16.06 -4.58 20.14
N TRP A 214 16.11 -3.85 21.25
CA TRP A 214 16.41 -4.40 22.56
C TRP A 214 15.12 -4.76 23.28
N THR A 215 15.10 -5.89 23.98
CA THR A 215 13.95 -6.27 24.79
C THR A 215 14.33 -6.68 26.20
N SER A 216 13.44 -6.38 27.15
CA SER A 216 13.50 -6.93 28.51
C SER A 216 12.62 -8.18 28.63
N GLY A 217 12.88 -9.01 29.65
CA GLY A 217 12.26 -10.35 29.75
C GLY A 217 11.41 -10.61 31.00
N LYS A 218 11.07 -9.58 31.79
CA LYS A 218 10.28 -9.72 33.02
C LYS A 218 9.34 -8.52 33.17
N ASN A 219 8.29 -8.68 33.99
CA ASN A 219 7.39 -7.59 34.32
C ASN A 219 8.14 -6.40 34.94
N ILE A 220 7.85 -5.20 34.45
CA ILE A 220 8.48 -3.96 34.90
C ILE A 220 7.38 -2.98 35.30
N THR A 221 7.32 -2.63 36.58
CA THR A 221 6.44 -1.57 37.07
C THR A 221 7.17 -0.24 37.15
N ILE A 222 6.63 0.76 36.46
CA ILE A 222 7.02 2.16 36.58
C ILE A 222 5.94 2.89 37.38
N ASN A 223 6.30 3.32 38.59
CA ASN A 223 5.41 4.11 39.43
C ASN A 223 5.58 5.60 39.15
N ARG A 224 4.51 6.35 39.44
CA ARG A 224 4.56 7.81 39.49
C ARG A 224 5.75 8.33 40.31
N ALA A 225 6.38 9.40 39.85
CA ALA A 225 7.51 10.08 40.46
C ALA A 225 8.71 9.15 40.76
N LYS A 226 8.78 8.00 40.08
CA LYS A 226 9.88 7.05 40.14
C LYS A 226 10.45 6.85 38.74
N TYR A 227 11.67 6.34 38.69
CA TYR A 227 12.30 5.94 37.44
C TYR A 227 12.82 4.51 37.50
N LYS A 228 12.94 3.89 36.33
CA LYS A 228 13.74 2.69 36.10
C LYS A 228 14.80 2.98 35.05
N SER A 229 15.96 2.34 35.20
CA SER A 229 17.10 2.53 34.32
C SER A 229 17.44 1.22 33.61
N PHE A 230 17.76 1.33 32.33
CA PHE A 230 18.21 0.24 31.47
C PHE A 230 19.51 0.65 30.78
N GLU A 231 20.33 -0.34 30.45
CA GLU A 231 21.54 -0.15 29.67
C GLU A 231 21.47 -1.05 28.45
N ILE A 232 21.68 -0.46 27.28
CA ILE A 232 21.57 -1.10 25.97
C ILE A 232 22.94 -0.99 25.29
N THR A 233 23.40 -2.09 24.72
CA THR A 233 24.63 -2.12 23.94
C THR A 233 24.32 -2.70 22.57
N ALA A 234 24.53 -1.91 21.52
CA ALA A 234 24.29 -2.29 20.13
C ALA A 234 25.54 -2.04 19.29
N LYS A 235 26.03 -3.06 18.60
CA LYS A 235 27.16 -2.94 17.67
C LYS A 235 26.64 -2.56 16.28
N ALA A 236 27.51 -2.01 15.43
CA ALA A 236 27.13 -1.60 14.07
C ALA A 236 26.46 -2.72 13.25
N GLY A 237 26.88 -3.98 13.43
CA GLY A 237 26.27 -5.14 12.75
C GLY A 237 24.98 -5.66 13.37
N ASP A 238 24.53 -5.12 14.50
CA ASP A 238 23.27 -5.52 15.14
C ASP A 238 22.05 -4.74 14.59
N PHE A 239 22.30 -3.66 13.84
CA PHE A 239 21.24 -2.89 13.18
C PHE A 239 20.83 -3.59 11.90
N GLU A 240 19.61 -4.10 11.87
CA GLU A 240 19.00 -4.60 10.65
C GLU A 240 18.43 -3.44 9.86
N GLU A 241 18.62 -3.41 8.54
CA GLU A 241 18.02 -2.39 7.67
C GLU A 241 16.51 -2.27 7.93
N VAL A 242 16.11 -1.16 8.57
CA VAL A 242 14.73 -0.72 8.71
C VAL A 242 14.41 0.14 7.54
N VAL A 243 13.39 -0.35 6.89
CA VAL A 243 12.93 0.27 5.71
C VAL A 243 11.73 1.15 6.10
N PRO A 244 11.74 2.43 5.72
CA PRO A 244 10.52 3.20 5.59
C PRO A 244 9.63 2.65 4.48
N MET A 245 8.35 2.42 4.77
CA MET A 245 7.34 2.34 3.70
C MET A 245 7.38 3.69 2.96
N PRO A 246 7.74 3.77 1.67
CA PRO A 246 7.75 4.98 0.90
C PRO A 246 6.32 5.47 0.85
N GLU A 247 6.17 6.78 0.95
CA GLU A 247 4.90 7.46 0.72
C GLU A 247 4.34 7.18 -0.69
N ASN A 248 5.16 6.62 -1.60
CA ASN A 248 4.80 6.37 -2.99
C ASN A 248 5.11 4.92 -3.40
N ALA A 249 4.08 4.21 -3.88
CA ALA A 249 4.12 2.85 -4.43
C ALA A 249 5.06 2.62 -5.64
N TRP A 250 5.76 3.66 -6.08
CA TRP A 250 6.71 3.60 -7.20
C TRP A 250 8.16 3.45 -6.78
N SER A 251 8.46 3.36 -5.48
CA SER A 251 9.84 3.20 -5.03
C SER A 251 10.27 1.72 -4.98
N TYR A 252 9.32 0.81 -4.76
CA TYR A 252 9.60 -0.62 -4.72
C TYR A 252 8.44 -1.52 -5.14
N TYR A 253 8.76 -2.80 -5.36
CA TYR A 253 7.79 -3.89 -5.55
C TYR A 253 8.26 -5.17 -4.86
N TYR A 254 7.34 -6.12 -4.63
CA TYR A 254 7.65 -7.43 -4.05
C TYR A 254 7.38 -8.53 -5.08
N GLY A 255 8.39 -8.99 -5.81
CA GLY A 255 8.22 -10.13 -6.71
C GLY A 255 9.09 -10.11 -7.95
N ALA A 256 10.41 -10.28 -7.78
CA ALA A 256 11.33 -10.42 -8.92
C ALA A 256 10.94 -11.53 -9.90
N ASP A 257 10.17 -12.51 -9.43
CA ASP A 257 9.71 -13.66 -10.20
C ASP A 257 8.32 -13.46 -10.85
N GLY A 258 7.71 -12.28 -10.70
CA GLY A 258 6.37 -11.96 -11.22
C GLY A 258 5.25 -12.03 -10.18
N ASN A 259 4.06 -11.60 -10.57
CA ASN A 259 2.92 -11.42 -9.66
C ASN A 259 1.94 -12.61 -9.64
N CYS A 260 2.24 -13.67 -10.39
CA CYS A 260 1.42 -14.87 -10.47
C CYS A 260 2.26 -16.12 -10.18
N LEU A 261 1.80 -16.92 -9.22
CA LEU A 261 2.28 -18.28 -8.99
C LEU A 261 1.43 -19.24 -9.84
N LEU A 262 2.00 -19.70 -10.95
CA LEU A 262 1.44 -20.81 -11.72
C LEU A 262 1.79 -22.14 -11.03
N VAL A 263 0.78 -22.84 -10.52
CA VAL A 263 0.89 -24.15 -9.89
C VAL A 263 0.44 -25.20 -10.90
N LYS A 264 1.39 -25.97 -11.43
CA LYS A 264 1.13 -26.93 -12.50
C LYS A 264 0.29 -28.11 -12.00
N PRO A 265 -0.48 -28.77 -12.89
CA PRO A 265 -1.24 -29.96 -12.53
C PRO A 265 -0.37 -31.00 -11.80
N GLY A 266 -0.86 -31.46 -10.64
CA GLY A 266 -0.16 -32.43 -9.79
C GLY A 266 0.82 -31.83 -8.78
N GLN A 267 1.10 -30.52 -8.83
CA GLN A 267 1.81 -29.83 -7.75
C GLN A 267 0.85 -29.45 -6.61
N THR A 268 1.30 -29.63 -5.37
CA THR A 268 0.52 -29.30 -4.16
C THR A 268 1.06 -28.09 -3.41
N SER A 269 2.12 -27.45 -3.94
CA SER A 269 2.76 -26.29 -3.35
C SER A 269 3.59 -25.52 -4.38
N GLY A 270 3.88 -24.25 -4.08
CA GLY A 270 4.82 -23.40 -4.81
C GLY A 270 5.28 -22.23 -3.94
N THR A 271 6.23 -21.45 -4.45
CA THR A 271 6.84 -20.35 -3.71
C THR A 271 6.96 -19.09 -4.54
N LEU A 272 6.85 -17.94 -3.88
CA LEU A 272 7.08 -16.62 -4.46
C LEU A 272 8.14 -15.89 -3.64
N ASP A 273 8.92 -15.06 -4.33
CA ASP A 273 9.83 -14.12 -3.69
C ASP A 273 9.05 -12.91 -3.16
N VAL A 274 9.18 -12.66 -1.86
CA VAL A 274 8.54 -11.54 -1.16
C VAL A 274 9.54 -10.55 -0.60
N GLN A 275 10.73 -10.51 -1.20
CA GLN A 275 11.68 -9.46 -0.94
C GLN A 275 11.33 -8.19 -1.72
N PRO A 276 11.67 -7.02 -1.17
CA PRO A 276 11.52 -5.72 -1.84
C PRO A 276 12.61 -5.46 -2.88
N TYR A 277 12.20 -4.87 -4.00
CA TYR A 277 13.06 -4.54 -5.12
C TYR A 277 12.81 -3.13 -5.62
N VAL A 278 13.83 -2.47 -6.17
CA VAL A 278 13.71 -1.12 -6.74
C VAL A 278 12.76 -1.14 -7.93
N VAL A 279 11.83 -0.20 -8.00
CA VAL A 279 11.04 0.07 -9.22
C VAL A 279 11.74 1.14 -10.03
N ARG A 280 11.92 0.87 -11.33
CA ARG A 280 12.38 1.90 -12.28
C ARG A 280 11.20 2.81 -12.66
N THR A 281 11.51 4.03 -13.10
CA THR A 281 10.49 4.97 -13.60
C THR A 281 9.69 4.46 -14.80
N ASP A 282 10.24 3.50 -15.56
CA ASP A 282 9.56 2.78 -16.64
C ASP A 282 8.84 1.49 -16.17
N CYS A 283 8.64 1.34 -14.86
CA CYS A 283 8.00 0.20 -14.18
C CYS A 283 8.66 -1.17 -14.45
N LYS A 284 9.83 -1.23 -15.09
CA LYS A 284 10.53 -2.50 -15.35
C LYS A 284 11.03 -3.13 -14.06
N ILE A 285 10.98 -4.47 -14.04
CA ILE A 285 11.56 -5.25 -12.94
C ILE A 285 13.07 -5.03 -12.85
N THR A 286 13.58 -5.06 -11.61
CA THR A 286 15.01 -4.96 -11.31
C THR A 286 15.44 -6.09 -10.37
N SER A 287 16.73 -6.41 -10.37
CA SER A 287 17.34 -7.31 -9.38
C SER A 287 17.86 -6.58 -8.14
N GLU A 288 17.83 -5.25 -8.14
CA GLU A 288 18.33 -4.41 -7.07
C GLU A 288 17.37 -4.45 -5.88
N ARG A 289 17.90 -4.75 -4.69
CA ARG A 289 17.11 -4.74 -3.45
C ARG A 289 16.80 -3.30 -3.09
N TYR A 290 15.53 -3.06 -2.75
CA TYR A 290 15.16 -1.81 -2.10
C TYR A 290 15.11 -2.09 -0.60
N PRO A 291 15.58 -1.17 0.26
CA PRO A 291 15.16 -1.19 1.65
C PRO A 291 13.62 -1.06 1.63
N ALA A 292 12.87 -2.20 1.64
CA ALA A 292 11.42 -2.53 1.85
C ALA A 292 10.95 -2.96 3.29
N PRO A 293 9.77 -2.60 3.89
CA PRO A 293 9.32 -3.34 5.08
C PRO A 293 9.26 -4.85 4.81
N LYS A 294 9.82 -5.67 5.69
CA LYS A 294 9.83 -7.13 5.48
C LYS A 294 8.40 -7.69 5.56
N ALA A 295 8.05 -8.62 4.67
CA ALA A 295 6.81 -9.37 4.75
C ALA A 295 6.86 -10.32 5.96
N LYS A 296 6.13 -10.04 7.04
CA LYS A 296 6.11 -10.88 8.25
C LYS A 296 4.87 -11.76 8.36
N GLY A 297 3.80 -11.40 7.67
CA GLY A 297 2.56 -12.15 7.65
C GLY A 297 1.94 -12.21 6.25
N CYS A 298 1.01 -13.13 6.06
CA CYS A 298 0.20 -13.21 4.84
C CYS A 298 -1.23 -13.66 5.13
N LYS A 299 -2.16 -13.31 4.22
CA LYS A 299 -3.55 -13.76 4.25
C LYS A 299 -4.01 -14.15 2.86
N VAL A 300 -4.79 -15.23 2.78
CA VAL A 300 -5.58 -15.55 1.58
C VAL A 300 -6.79 -14.62 1.58
N LEU A 301 -6.86 -13.71 0.61
CA LEU A 301 -7.93 -12.72 0.52
C LEU A 301 -9.22 -13.35 -0.01
N TRP A 302 -9.08 -14.18 -1.05
CA TRP A 302 -10.17 -14.94 -1.61
C TRP A 302 -9.65 -16.19 -2.32
N THR A 303 -10.51 -17.20 -2.42
CA THR A 303 -10.29 -18.41 -3.24
C THR A 303 -11.53 -18.72 -4.06
N GLU A 304 -11.34 -19.33 -5.21
CA GLU A 304 -12.46 -19.90 -5.96
C GLU A 304 -13.02 -21.14 -5.29
N THR A 305 -14.35 -21.32 -5.39
CA THR A 305 -15.01 -22.55 -4.98
C THR A 305 -14.36 -23.76 -5.63
N GLY A 306 -13.91 -24.73 -4.82
CA GLY A 306 -13.24 -25.94 -5.27
C GLY A 306 -11.72 -25.90 -5.14
N LEU A 307 -11.11 -24.73 -4.89
CA LEU A 307 -9.70 -24.58 -4.55
C LEU A 307 -9.52 -24.38 -3.03
N SER A 308 -8.62 -25.14 -2.43
CA SER A 308 -8.14 -24.93 -1.06
C SER A 308 -6.62 -24.83 -1.07
N LEU A 309 -6.06 -23.96 -0.23
CA LEU A 309 -4.63 -23.76 -0.06
C LEU A 309 -4.35 -23.11 1.29
N ASP A 310 -3.12 -23.26 1.76
CA ASP A 310 -2.54 -22.53 2.86
C ASP A 310 -1.44 -21.58 2.35
N ALA A 311 -1.22 -20.48 3.05
CA ALA A 311 -0.15 -19.51 2.76
C ALA A 311 0.65 -19.22 4.03
N ALA A 312 1.97 -19.17 3.92
CA ALA A 312 2.86 -18.79 5.02
C ALA A 312 4.09 -18.06 4.50
N VAL A 313 4.55 -17.04 5.23
CA VAL A 313 5.83 -16.39 4.96
C VAL A 313 6.94 -17.07 5.78
N SER A 314 8.11 -17.28 5.19
CA SER A 314 9.27 -17.88 5.84
C SER A 314 9.80 -17.00 6.99
N ASP A 315 10.45 -17.63 7.97
CA ASP A 315 11.05 -16.94 9.13
C ASP A 315 12.15 -15.93 8.72
N ASP A 316 12.76 -16.10 7.54
CA ASP A 316 13.73 -15.16 6.99
C ASP A 316 13.09 -14.03 6.16
N TYR A 317 11.75 -14.03 6.05
CA TYR A 317 10.91 -13.04 5.39
C TYR A 317 11.16 -12.88 3.89
N LYS A 318 11.72 -13.90 3.23
CA LYS A 318 12.07 -13.84 1.80
C LYS A 318 11.11 -14.61 0.91
N THR A 319 10.39 -15.58 1.47
CA THR A 319 9.61 -16.51 0.67
C THR A 319 8.19 -16.60 1.19
N LEU A 320 7.22 -16.38 0.30
CA LEU A 320 5.84 -16.80 0.50
C LEU A 320 5.70 -18.22 -0.03
N THR A 321 5.34 -19.15 0.84
CA THR A 321 5.02 -20.53 0.47
C THR A 321 3.51 -20.68 0.41
N VAL A 322 3.02 -21.17 -0.73
CA VAL A 322 1.65 -21.64 -0.88
C VAL A 322 1.67 -23.16 -0.88
N SER A 323 0.86 -23.79 -0.03
CA SER A 323 0.94 -25.23 0.24
C SER A 323 -0.44 -25.84 0.45
N ASN A 324 -0.48 -27.16 0.64
CA ASN A 324 -1.72 -27.92 0.83
C ASN A 324 -2.77 -27.63 -0.25
N ILE A 325 -2.28 -27.41 -1.48
CA ILE A 325 -3.13 -27.05 -2.60
C ILE A 325 -3.93 -28.28 -3.02
N THR A 326 -5.26 -28.14 -3.01
CA THR A 326 -6.18 -29.17 -3.50
C THR A 326 -7.23 -28.55 -4.40
N GLY A 327 -7.51 -29.21 -5.53
CA GLY A 327 -8.44 -28.73 -6.54
C GLY A 327 -7.78 -27.80 -7.55
N TYR A 328 -8.62 -27.05 -8.28
CA TYR A 328 -8.22 -26.15 -9.36
C TYR A 328 -8.97 -24.83 -9.25
N GLY A 329 -8.40 -23.77 -9.81
CA GLY A 329 -8.99 -22.43 -9.80
C GLY A 329 -7.97 -21.37 -9.46
N ASN A 330 -8.48 -20.28 -8.90
CA ASN A 330 -7.70 -19.09 -8.62
C ASN A 330 -7.81 -18.68 -7.14
N ALA A 331 -6.79 -17.97 -6.66
CA ALA A 331 -6.82 -17.28 -5.38
C ALA A 331 -6.02 -15.98 -5.44
N SER A 332 -6.27 -15.09 -4.49
CA SER A 332 -5.41 -13.94 -4.20
C SER A 332 -4.85 -14.04 -2.80
N VAL A 333 -3.52 -13.86 -2.67
CA VAL A 333 -2.80 -13.92 -1.40
C VAL A 333 -2.04 -12.61 -1.20
N ALA A 334 -2.24 -11.96 -0.06
CA ALA A 334 -1.58 -10.71 0.32
C ALA A 334 -0.51 -10.93 1.39
N ILE A 335 0.51 -10.06 1.39
CA ILE A 335 1.57 -9.98 2.40
C ILE A 335 1.49 -8.68 3.20
N TYR A 336 1.96 -8.73 4.44
CA TYR A 336 1.83 -7.66 5.43
C TYR A 336 3.15 -7.44 6.19
N ALA A 337 3.38 -6.21 6.64
CA ALA A 337 4.53 -5.85 7.47
C ALA A 337 4.46 -6.45 8.89
N ASP A 338 3.26 -6.72 9.36
CA ASP A 338 2.99 -7.30 10.68
C ASP A 338 2.55 -8.76 10.57
N ALA A 339 3.01 -9.57 11.51
CA ALA A 339 2.76 -11.01 11.52
C ALA A 339 1.28 -11.37 11.76
N ASP A 340 0.53 -10.49 12.45
CA ASP A 340 -0.92 -10.63 12.66
C ASP A 340 -1.75 -10.09 11.48
N CYS A 341 -1.08 -9.48 10.51
CA CYS A 341 -1.68 -8.89 9.32
C CYS A 341 -2.77 -7.85 9.66
N SER A 342 -2.50 -7.01 10.68
CA SER A 342 -3.42 -5.97 11.15
C SER A 342 -3.30 -4.64 10.38
N GLY A 343 -2.14 -4.36 9.78
CA GLY A 343 -1.89 -3.16 8.97
C GLY A 343 -2.28 -3.29 7.49
N ASP A 344 -1.85 -2.30 6.71
CA ASP A 344 -2.05 -2.24 5.26
C ASP A 344 -1.33 -3.39 4.52
N ILE A 345 -1.90 -3.81 3.40
CA ILE A 345 -1.29 -4.79 2.49
C ILE A 345 -0.03 -4.17 1.86
N LEU A 346 1.09 -4.91 1.92
CA LEU A 346 2.33 -4.53 1.25
C LEU A 346 2.31 -4.86 -0.24
N TRP A 347 1.78 -6.03 -0.58
CA TRP A 347 1.65 -6.56 -1.94
C TRP A 347 0.71 -7.75 -1.96
N SER A 348 0.29 -8.16 -3.16
CA SER A 348 -0.57 -9.33 -3.36
C SER A 348 -0.25 -10.05 -4.66
N TYR A 349 -0.54 -11.34 -4.67
CA TYR A 349 -0.17 -12.28 -5.72
C TYR A 349 -1.38 -13.08 -6.17
N HIS A 350 -1.44 -13.35 -7.47
CA HIS A 350 -2.36 -14.31 -8.06
C HIS A 350 -1.83 -15.72 -7.90
N ILE A 351 -2.61 -16.63 -7.31
CA ILE A 351 -2.32 -18.06 -7.32
C ILE A 351 -3.20 -18.70 -8.39
N TRP A 352 -2.57 -19.26 -9.41
CA TRP A 352 -3.26 -19.86 -10.55
C TRP A 352 -3.00 -21.36 -10.60
N VAL A 353 -4.05 -22.16 -10.41
CA VAL A 353 -3.99 -23.64 -10.37
C VAL A 353 -4.87 -24.21 -11.50
N PRO A 354 -4.39 -24.25 -12.75
CA PRO A 354 -5.16 -24.78 -13.88
C PRO A 354 -5.23 -26.32 -13.87
N GLU A 355 -6.23 -26.87 -14.56
CA GLU A 355 -6.36 -28.32 -14.77
C GLU A 355 -5.34 -28.87 -15.77
N VAL A 356 -4.84 -27.99 -16.65
CA VAL A 356 -3.86 -28.27 -17.71
C VAL A 356 -2.66 -27.36 -17.55
N ASP A 357 -1.46 -27.80 -17.95
CA ASP A 357 -0.25 -26.97 -17.89
C ASP A 357 -0.23 -25.97 -19.06
N PRO A 358 -0.42 -24.64 -18.84
CA PRO A 358 -0.48 -23.65 -19.91
C PRO A 358 0.89 -23.34 -20.51
N THR A 359 1.97 -23.92 -19.97
CA THR A 359 3.34 -23.78 -20.52
C THR A 359 3.65 -24.85 -21.57
N VAL A 360 2.77 -25.83 -21.76
CA VAL A 360 2.89 -26.89 -22.76
C VAL A 360 2.00 -26.54 -23.97
N GLY A 361 2.51 -26.79 -25.18
CA GLY A 361 1.76 -26.53 -26.41
C GLY A 361 1.55 -25.04 -26.69
N LEU A 362 2.58 -24.22 -26.43
CA LEU A 362 2.55 -22.79 -26.73
C LEU A 362 2.21 -22.55 -28.21
N LEU A 363 1.45 -21.49 -28.45
CA LEU A 363 1.06 -21.09 -29.78
C LEU A 363 2.14 -20.19 -30.38
N GLU A 364 2.63 -20.56 -31.57
CA GLU A 364 3.69 -19.84 -32.28
C GLU A 364 3.07 -18.84 -33.26
N TYR A 365 3.14 -17.55 -32.93
CA TYR A 365 2.63 -16.44 -33.72
C TYR A 365 3.81 -15.74 -34.38
N THR A 366 3.85 -15.71 -35.72
CA THR A 366 4.82 -14.91 -36.48
C THR A 366 4.13 -13.68 -37.04
N VAL A 367 4.59 -12.52 -36.60
CA VAL A 367 4.12 -11.21 -37.03
C VAL A 367 5.17 -10.62 -37.96
N ASP A 368 4.76 -10.26 -39.17
CA ASP A 368 5.64 -9.70 -40.20
C ASP A 368 5.19 -8.29 -40.56
N HIS A 369 6.01 -7.30 -40.20
CA HIS A 369 5.85 -5.89 -40.53
C HIS A 369 6.74 -5.43 -41.71
N THR A 370 7.28 -6.36 -42.50
CA THR A 370 8.19 -6.05 -43.61
C THR A 370 7.51 -5.15 -44.64
N GLY A 371 7.96 -3.90 -44.73
CA GLY A 371 7.45 -2.88 -45.66
C GLY A 371 6.74 -1.70 -44.98
N ASP A 372 6.45 -1.79 -43.68
CA ASP A 372 6.03 -0.64 -42.88
C ASP A 372 7.27 0.07 -42.31
N GLY A 373 7.70 1.13 -43.00
CA GLY A 373 8.86 1.94 -42.61
C GLY A 373 8.70 2.69 -41.28
N SER A 374 7.53 2.65 -40.63
CA SER A 374 7.29 3.25 -39.31
C SER A 374 7.61 2.32 -38.15
N ILE A 375 7.84 1.01 -38.40
CA ILE A 375 8.09 0.01 -37.37
C ILE A 375 9.59 -0.26 -37.23
N SER A 376 10.10 -0.08 -36.02
CA SER A 376 11.50 -0.35 -35.71
C SER A 376 11.84 -1.84 -35.87
N ALA A 377 13.05 -2.12 -36.36
CA ALA A 377 13.55 -3.49 -36.48
C ALA A 377 13.65 -4.19 -35.11
N PRO A 378 13.43 -5.52 -35.04
CA PRO A 378 13.11 -6.41 -36.16
C PRO A 378 11.65 -6.26 -36.60
N ALA A 379 11.44 -6.14 -37.92
CA ALA A 379 10.11 -6.04 -38.53
C ALA A 379 9.37 -7.38 -38.47
N VAL A 380 10.09 -8.50 -38.43
CA VAL A 380 9.51 -9.82 -38.16
C VAL A 380 9.73 -10.19 -36.71
N ARG A 381 8.64 -10.51 -35.99
CA ARG A 381 8.64 -10.89 -34.58
C ARG A 381 7.94 -12.24 -34.41
N ASN A 382 8.47 -13.06 -33.52
CA ASN A 382 7.89 -14.36 -33.17
C ASN A 382 7.47 -14.33 -31.70
N TYR A 383 6.24 -14.71 -31.44
CA TYR A 383 5.64 -14.76 -30.11
C TYR A 383 5.24 -16.19 -29.77
N GLN A 384 5.56 -16.63 -28.56
CA GLN A 384 5.11 -17.90 -28.00
C GLN A 384 4.03 -17.62 -26.95
N LEU A 385 2.76 -17.84 -27.30
CA LEU A 385 1.62 -17.52 -26.44
C LEU A 385 1.18 -18.73 -25.64
N MET A 386 0.69 -18.49 -24.41
CA MET A 386 -0.07 -19.51 -23.70
C MET A 386 -1.38 -19.82 -24.47
N PRO A 387 -1.77 -21.11 -24.57
CA PRO A 387 -2.97 -21.54 -25.29
C PRO A 387 -4.28 -21.23 -24.55
N MET A 388 -4.22 -20.52 -23.42
CA MET A 388 -5.38 -20.11 -22.63
C MET A 388 -5.13 -18.75 -21.97
N TYR A 389 -6.21 -18.13 -21.48
CA TYR A 389 -6.15 -16.88 -20.74
C TYR A 389 -5.60 -17.08 -19.32
N LEU A 390 -4.97 -16.04 -18.78
CA LEU A 390 -4.49 -16.00 -17.41
C LEU A 390 -5.66 -16.20 -16.44
N GLY A 391 -5.53 -17.18 -15.55
CA GLY A 391 -6.58 -17.55 -14.60
C GLY A 391 -7.66 -18.50 -15.14
N ALA A 392 -7.61 -18.88 -16.42
CA ALA A 392 -8.50 -19.92 -16.94
C ALA A 392 -8.09 -21.30 -16.36
N THR A 393 -9.02 -22.24 -16.28
CA THR A 393 -8.71 -23.59 -15.75
C THR A 393 -8.62 -24.64 -16.84
N LYS A 394 -9.17 -24.38 -18.03
CA LYS A 394 -9.14 -25.27 -19.19
C LYS A 394 -8.80 -24.56 -20.49
N ILE A 395 -8.25 -25.30 -21.45
CA ILE A 395 -8.20 -24.90 -22.86
C ILE A 395 -9.49 -25.42 -23.51
N ALA A 396 -10.17 -24.57 -24.27
CA ALA A 396 -11.40 -24.94 -24.97
C ALA A 396 -11.33 -24.52 -26.44
N ASN A 397 -12.27 -25.02 -27.23
CA ASN A 397 -12.55 -24.59 -28.60
C ASN A 397 -14.08 -24.57 -28.83
N LYS A 398 -14.51 -24.18 -30.04
CA LYS A 398 -15.93 -24.11 -30.39
C LYS A 398 -16.71 -25.42 -30.18
N GLU A 399 -16.06 -26.58 -30.31
CA GLU A 399 -16.66 -27.91 -30.13
C GLU A 399 -16.64 -28.38 -28.66
N SER A 400 -16.01 -27.62 -27.77
CA SER A 400 -15.97 -27.93 -26.34
C SER A 400 -17.33 -27.69 -25.69
N SER A 401 -17.57 -28.34 -24.55
CA SER A 401 -18.81 -28.13 -23.79
C SER A 401 -18.94 -26.67 -23.34
N GLU A 402 -20.17 -26.19 -23.08
CA GLU A 402 -20.38 -24.85 -22.54
C GLU A 402 -19.63 -24.64 -21.21
N GLU A 403 -19.58 -25.67 -20.36
CA GLU A 403 -18.83 -25.66 -19.11
C GLU A 403 -17.33 -25.48 -19.33
N ASP A 404 -16.75 -26.20 -20.29
CA ASP A 404 -15.32 -26.08 -20.63
C ASP A 404 -15.01 -24.71 -21.24
N ARG A 405 -15.91 -24.18 -22.10
CA ARG A 405 -15.78 -22.84 -22.67
C ARG A 405 -15.86 -21.76 -21.59
N LEU A 406 -16.76 -21.88 -20.61
CA LEU A 406 -16.78 -21.00 -19.42
C LEU A 406 -15.51 -21.15 -18.56
N ALA A 407 -15.00 -22.37 -18.40
CA ALA A 407 -13.76 -22.65 -17.67
C ALA A 407 -12.49 -22.13 -18.38
N SER A 408 -12.59 -21.86 -19.69
CA SER A 408 -11.53 -21.26 -20.49
C SER A 408 -11.48 -19.73 -20.45
N ILE A 409 -12.47 -19.10 -19.82
CA ILE A 409 -12.44 -17.66 -19.52
C ILE A 409 -11.50 -17.41 -18.34
N GLY A 410 -10.60 -16.43 -18.51
CA GLY A 410 -9.61 -16.06 -17.51
C GLY A 410 -10.16 -15.24 -16.35
N CYS A 411 -9.27 -14.89 -15.42
CA CYS A 411 -9.56 -13.84 -14.46
C CYS A 411 -9.56 -12.47 -15.13
N TYR A 412 -10.27 -11.55 -14.52
CA TYR A 412 -10.30 -10.16 -14.91
C TYR A 412 -9.23 -9.35 -14.22
N TYR A 413 -8.65 -8.42 -14.96
CA TYR A 413 -7.68 -7.44 -14.50
C TYR A 413 -8.09 -6.07 -15.02
N GLN A 414 -7.95 -5.04 -14.19
CA GLN A 414 -7.97 -3.67 -14.70
C GLN A 414 -6.59 -3.37 -15.26
N TRP A 415 -6.57 -2.65 -16.39
CA TRP A 415 -5.32 -2.32 -17.08
C TRP A 415 -4.28 -1.73 -16.13
N GLY A 416 -3.03 -2.19 -16.20
CA GLY A 416 -1.96 -1.70 -15.33
C GLY A 416 -1.97 -2.24 -13.90
N ARG A 417 -2.91 -3.12 -13.52
CA ARG A 417 -2.90 -3.82 -12.23
C ARG A 417 -2.39 -5.25 -12.36
N LYS A 418 -1.77 -5.73 -11.30
CA LYS A 418 -1.34 -7.13 -11.15
C LYS A 418 -2.41 -8.05 -10.57
N ASP A 419 -3.46 -7.49 -10.00
CA ASP A 419 -4.38 -8.21 -9.11
C ASP A 419 -5.58 -8.82 -9.85
N PRO A 420 -5.85 -10.12 -9.65
CA PRO A 420 -7.02 -10.77 -10.22
C PRO A 420 -8.31 -10.33 -9.50
N LEU A 421 -9.34 -10.00 -10.26
CA LEU A 421 -10.66 -9.57 -9.76
C LEU A 421 -11.71 -10.68 -9.91
N GLY A 422 -11.26 -11.92 -9.95
CA GLY A 422 -12.07 -13.11 -10.18
C GLY A 422 -12.44 -13.32 -11.65
N ARG A 423 -13.14 -14.41 -11.94
CA ARG A 423 -13.65 -14.78 -13.27
C ARG A 423 -15.19 -14.74 -13.30
N PRO A 424 -15.82 -14.64 -14.48
CA PRO A 424 -17.27 -14.71 -14.56
C PRO A 424 -17.73 -16.12 -14.18
N SER A 425 -18.84 -16.18 -13.44
CA SER A 425 -19.35 -17.43 -12.87
C SER A 425 -20.48 -18.05 -13.70
N ASN A 426 -21.16 -17.26 -14.52
CA ASN A 426 -22.31 -17.69 -15.34
C ASN A 426 -22.50 -16.76 -16.55
N PHE A 427 -23.14 -17.27 -17.60
CA PHE A 427 -23.65 -16.50 -18.74
C PHE A 427 -25.19 -16.54 -18.71
N ILE A 428 -25.85 -15.38 -18.54
CA ILE A 428 -27.32 -15.29 -18.46
C ILE A 428 -27.80 -14.22 -19.43
N ASN A 429 -28.74 -14.56 -20.32
CA ASN A 429 -29.38 -13.64 -21.26
C ASN A 429 -28.41 -12.82 -22.13
N GLY A 430 -27.26 -13.40 -22.52
CA GLY A 430 -26.26 -12.68 -23.30
C GLY A 430 -25.37 -11.76 -22.46
N GLN A 431 -25.30 -11.95 -21.14
CA GLN A 431 -24.44 -11.20 -20.22
C GLN A 431 -23.65 -12.15 -19.30
N LEU A 432 -22.36 -11.88 -19.12
CA LEU A 432 -21.53 -12.55 -18.12
C LEU A 432 -21.80 -11.97 -16.73
N LYS A 433 -21.99 -12.84 -15.73
CA LYS A 433 -22.19 -12.45 -14.33
C LYS A 433 -20.95 -12.73 -13.49
N PHE A 434 -20.46 -11.69 -12.83
CA PHE A 434 -19.25 -11.73 -12.02
C PHE A 434 -19.50 -12.18 -10.59
N ARG A 435 -18.44 -12.70 -9.94
CA ARG A 435 -18.46 -13.13 -8.54
C ARG A 435 -17.97 -12.03 -7.57
N SER A 436 -17.23 -11.02 -8.02
CA SER A 436 -16.62 -10.02 -7.13
C SER A 436 -17.64 -9.05 -6.52
N THR A 437 -17.27 -8.47 -5.39
CA THR A 437 -17.88 -7.30 -4.74
C THR A 437 -18.29 -6.24 -5.78
N GLU A 438 -19.45 -5.62 -5.55
CA GLU A 438 -19.95 -4.49 -6.32
C GLU A 438 -18.81 -3.47 -6.56
N GLY A 439 -18.77 -2.85 -7.74
CA GLY A 439 -17.78 -1.81 -8.03
C GLY A 439 -17.78 -0.80 -6.87
N THR A 440 -16.64 -0.63 -6.21
CA THR A 440 -16.56 0.29 -5.08
C THR A 440 -16.11 1.63 -5.63
N ASP A 441 -16.97 2.61 -5.44
CA ASP A 441 -16.66 4.01 -5.66
C ASP A 441 -15.39 4.41 -4.88
N TRP A 442 -14.56 5.28 -5.47
CA TRP A 442 -13.41 5.87 -4.74
C TRP A 442 -13.82 6.40 -3.36
N PRO A 443 -12.94 6.31 -2.35
CA PRO A 443 -13.07 7.08 -1.13
C PRO A 443 -13.26 8.57 -1.44
N GLU A 444 -14.12 9.24 -0.67
CA GLU A 444 -14.55 10.64 -0.90
C GLU A 444 -13.36 11.63 -0.96
N THR A 445 -12.27 11.34 -0.23
CA THR A 445 -11.02 12.11 -0.25
C THR A 445 -10.30 12.04 -1.59
N MET A 446 -10.17 10.85 -2.19
CA MET A 446 -9.54 10.68 -3.50
C MET A 446 -10.42 11.21 -4.64
N ARG A 447 -11.75 11.16 -4.47
CA ARG A 447 -12.69 11.84 -5.37
C ARG A 447 -12.42 13.33 -5.44
N ALA A 448 -12.19 13.98 -4.29
CA ALA A 448 -11.89 15.40 -4.21
C ALA A 448 -10.58 15.76 -4.94
N GLU A 449 -9.52 14.95 -4.79
CA GLU A 449 -8.23 15.15 -5.48
C GLU A 449 -8.34 15.06 -7.02
N ILE A 450 -9.16 14.12 -7.53
CA ILE A 450 -9.47 14.01 -8.97
C ILE A 450 -10.28 15.22 -9.46
N VAL A 451 -11.18 15.74 -8.63
CA VAL A 451 -12.04 16.89 -8.99
C VAL A 451 -11.26 18.20 -9.02
N GLU A 452 -10.34 18.42 -8.07
CA GLU A 452 -9.56 19.66 -7.92
C GLU A 452 -8.29 19.74 -8.79
N GLY A 453 -8.12 18.81 -9.75
CA GLY A 453 -7.14 18.95 -10.82
C GLY A 453 -5.70 18.63 -10.41
N ALA A 454 -5.50 17.54 -9.67
CA ALA A 454 -4.17 17.00 -9.38
C ALA A 454 -3.40 16.69 -10.67
N THR A 455 -2.56 17.64 -11.08
CA THR A 455 -1.66 17.51 -12.22
C THR A 455 -0.44 16.68 -11.80
N GLY A 456 -0.43 15.40 -12.19
CA GLY A 456 0.77 14.56 -12.19
C GLY A 456 1.04 13.68 -10.95
N ALA A 457 0.13 13.58 -9.99
CA ALA A 457 0.28 12.71 -8.80
C ALA A 457 -0.87 11.69 -8.61
N LEU A 458 -1.91 11.74 -9.45
CA LEU A 458 -3.08 10.86 -9.33
C LEU A 458 -2.76 9.38 -9.56
N ASP A 459 -1.80 9.09 -10.44
CA ASP A 459 -1.35 7.72 -10.72
C ASP A 459 -0.67 7.09 -9.50
N LEU A 460 0.17 7.85 -8.79
CA LEU A 460 0.85 7.40 -7.57
C LEU A 460 -0.13 7.04 -6.47
N VAL A 461 -1.05 7.96 -6.17
CA VAL A 461 -2.09 7.79 -5.14
C VAL A 461 -3.01 6.63 -5.49
N SER A 462 -3.35 6.49 -6.77
CA SER A 462 -4.20 5.40 -7.24
C SER A 462 -3.53 4.03 -7.12
N ILE A 463 -2.26 3.95 -7.50
CA ILE A 463 -1.50 2.69 -7.46
C ILE A 463 -1.32 2.23 -6.01
N ASP A 464 -0.98 3.13 -5.08
CA ASP A 464 -0.92 2.83 -3.64
C ASP A 464 -2.26 2.28 -3.12
N TYR A 465 -3.37 2.94 -3.48
CA TYR A 465 -4.70 2.47 -3.10
C TYR A 465 -4.97 1.05 -3.61
N THR A 466 -4.65 0.76 -4.87
CA THR A 466 -4.92 -0.56 -5.45
C THR A 466 -4.04 -1.67 -4.90
N ILE A 467 -2.84 -1.36 -4.41
CA ILE A 467 -1.98 -2.32 -3.68
C ILE A 467 -2.62 -2.68 -2.34
N LYS A 468 -3.19 -1.68 -1.65
CA LYS A 468 -3.90 -1.86 -0.37
C LYS A 468 -5.28 -2.51 -0.53
N ASN A 469 -5.86 -2.43 -1.72
CA ASN A 469 -7.22 -2.92 -2.05
C ASN A 469 -7.20 -3.82 -3.29
N PRO A 470 -6.48 -4.96 -3.27
CA PRO A 470 -6.22 -5.77 -4.45
C PRO A 470 -7.46 -6.51 -5.00
N ASP A 471 -8.50 -6.71 -4.18
CA ASP A 471 -9.75 -7.37 -4.55
C ASP A 471 -10.87 -6.39 -4.95
N HIS A 472 -10.64 -5.09 -4.85
CA HIS A 472 -11.61 -4.07 -5.23
C HIS A 472 -11.43 -3.64 -6.67
N PHE A 473 -12.53 -3.65 -7.43
CA PHE A 473 -12.60 -2.98 -8.72
C PHE A 473 -12.87 -1.50 -8.53
N ILE A 474 -12.02 -0.65 -9.12
CA ILE A 474 -12.06 0.80 -8.88
C ILE A 474 -12.64 1.53 -10.10
N THR A 475 -13.60 2.42 -9.85
CA THR A 475 -14.33 3.19 -10.87
C THR A 475 -13.98 4.66 -10.76
N ILE A 476 -13.86 5.40 -11.87
CA ILE A 476 -13.61 6.86 -11.81
C ILE A 476 -14.92 7.57 -11.48
N PRO A 477 -14.93 8.67 -10.70
CA PRO A 477 -16.15 9.47 -10.52
C PRO A 477 -16.60 10.06 -11.86
N ASP A 478 -17.91 10.12 -12.12
CA ASP A 478 -18.50 10.75 -13.30
C ASP A 478 -18.06 12.23 -13.39
N LYS A 479 -16.94 12.50 -14.07
CA LYS A 479 -16.59 13.85 -14.53
C LYS A 479 -16.99 13.95 -15.98
N GLU A 480 -17.67 15.05 -16.33
CA GLU A 480 -17.84 15.45 -17.72
C GLU A 480 -16.46 15.47 -18.36
N TRP A 481 -16.27 14.58 -19.34
CA TRP A 481 -15.08 14.48 -20.18
C TRP A 481 -14.67 15.90 -20.58
N PRO A 482 -13.44 16.37 -20.29
CA PRO A 482 -13.06 17.72 -20.67
C PRO A 482 -13.13 17.81 -22.20
N GLU A 483 -14.19 18.44 -22.72
CA GLU A 483 -14.50 18.53 -24.16
C GLU A 483 -13.37 19.14 -25.01
N ASN A 484 -12.33 19.68 -24.37
CA ASN A 484 -11.28 20.49 -24.98
C ASN A 484 -9.87 19.87 -24.93
N ASP A 485 -9.69 18.64 -24.41
CA ASP A 485 -8.38 17.98 -24.43
C ASP A 485 -8.48 16.49 -24.85
N PRO A 486 -8.40 16.20 -26.17
CA PRO A 486 -8.53 14.85 -26.71
C PRO A 486 -7.36 13.91 -26.34
N ASP A 487 -6.29 14.43 -25.71
CA ASP A 487 -5.14 13.64 -25.25
C ASP A 487 -5.24 13.25 -23.75
N LEU A 488 -6.27 13.72 -23.05
CA LEU A 488 -6.55 13.41 -21.64
C LEU A 488 -7.33 12.09 -21.52
N TYR A 489 -6.63 11.00 -21.85
CA TYR A 489 -7.14 9.63 -21.76
C TYR A 489 -7.23 9.20 -20.28
N LEU A 490 -8.42 9.38 -19.67
CA LEU A 490 -8.70 9.03 -18.28
C LEU A 490 -8.75 7.50 -18.11
N ALA A 491 -7.85 6.97 -17.27
CA ALA A 491 -7.89 5.59 -16.77
C ALA A 491 -8.21 5.60 -15.26
N TRP A 492 -8.34 4.43 -14.61
CA TRP A 492 -8.56 4.39 -13.15
C TRP A 492 -7.46 5.13 -12.37
N THR A 493 -6.26 5.30 -12.94
CA THR A 493 -5.18 6.13 -12.40
C THR A 493 -5.35 7.64 -12.56
N GLY A 494 -6.48 8.12 -13.09
CA GLY A 494 -6.68 9.52 -13.48
C GLY A 494 -6.04 9.86 -14.83
N MET A 495 -4.72 9.68 -14.97
CA MET A 495 -3.99 9.78 -16.25
C MET A 495 -3.41 8.42 -16.67
N GLN A 496 -3.46 8.08 -17.95
CA GLN A 496 -2.95 6.80 -18.46
C GLN A 496 -1.41 6.69 -18.29
N ASN A 497 -0.94 5.64 -17.62
CA ASN A 497 0.49 5.31 -17.52
C ASN A 497 0.83 4.01 -18.24
N THR A 498 1.27 4.10 -19.50
CA THR A 498 1.47 2.94 -20.37
C THR A 498 2.53 1.96 -19.87
N ASN A 499 3.41 2.41 -18.98
CA ASN A 499 4.50 1.59 -18.44
C ASN A 499 4.01 0.49 -17.49
N LEU A 500 2.79 0.59 -16.96
CA LEU A 500 2.31 -0.33 -15.92
C LEU A 500 2.28 -1.79 -16.37
N TRP A 501 1.96 -2.09 -17.64
CA TRP A 501 2.14 -3.42 -18.25
C TRP A 501 3.29 -3.44 -19.28
N GLY A 502 4.27 -2.56 -19.09
CA GLY A 502 5.55 -2.59 -19.79
C GLY A 502 5.56 -1.97 -21.18
N ASN A 503 4.62 -1.09 -21.51
CA ASN A 503 4.64 -0.32 -22.75
C ASN A 503 5.33 1.05 -22.54
N PRO A 504 6.56 1.26 -23.04
CA PRO A 504 7.34 2.46 -22.74
C PRO A 504 6.69 3.73 -23.31
N THR A 505 6.57 4.75 -22.47
CA THR A 505 5.96 6.06 -22.79
C THR A 505 6.65 6.84 -23.92
N ASP A 506 7.89 6.51 -24.26
CA ASP A 506 8.76 7.35 -25.08
C ASP A 506 8.76 7.01 -26.58
N ASN A 507 8.12 5.91 -27.04
CA ASN A 507 8.38 5.48 -28.41
C ASN A 507 7.30 4.73 -29.19
N TYR A 508 6.03 4.71 -28.79
CA TYR A 508 4.96 4.07 -29.59
C TYR A 508 5.39 2.65 -30.06
N THR A 509 6.20 1.94 -29.26
CA THR A 509 6.88 0.73 -29.70
C THR A 509 6.00 -0.47 -29.47
N PHE A 510 5.86 -1.29 -30.50
CA PHE A 510 5.16 -2.57 -30.44
C PHE A 510 5.89 -3.63 -29.58
N VAL A 511 7.04 -3.31 -28.98
CA VAL A 511 7.78 -4.20 -28.10
C VAL A 511 7.55 -3.78 -26.65
N THR A 512 6.85 -4.60 -25.88
CA THR A 512 6.63 -4.41 -24.44
C THR A 512 7.60 -5.28 -23.62
N GLY A 513 7.96 -4.81 -22.42
CA GLY A 513 8.75 -5.57 -21.43
C GLY A 513 7.90 -6.13 -20.30
N LYS A 514 8.46 -6.97 -19.42
CA LYS A 514 7.79 -7.32 -18.15
C LYS A 514 7.97 -6.18 -17.14
N SER A 515 6.85 -5.66 -16.64
CA SER A 515 6.83 -4.67 -15.57
C SER A 515 6.57 -5.30 -14.21
N CYS A 516 6.81 -4.54 -13.15
CA CYS A 516 6.46 -4.93 -11.78
C CYS A 516 4.94 -5.05 -11.53
N TYR A 517 4.07 -4.50 -12.39
CA TYR A 517 2.61 -4.67 -12.30
C TYR A 517 2.04 -5.64 -13.34
N ASP A 518 2.90 -6.30 -14.12
CA ASP A 518 2.49 -7.34 -15.07
C ASP A 518 1.94 -8.56 -14.30
N PRO A 519 0.68 -8.98 -14.55
CA PRO A 519 0.05 -10.07 -13.82
C PRO A 519 0.49 -11.47 -14.27
N CYS A 520 1.21 -11.61 -15.39
CA CYS A 520 1.58 -12.92 -15.90
C CYS A 520 2.63 -13.61 -15.00
N PRO A 521 2.66 -14.96 -14.99
CA PRO A 521 3.61 -15.73 -14.19
C PRO A 521 5.07 -15.54 -14.64
N LYS A 522 6.01 -16.05 -13.83
CA LYS A 522 7.45 -16.03 -14.15
C LYS A 522 7.74 -16.52 -15.57
N GLY A 523 8.57 -15.79 -16.32
CA GLY A 523 8.93 -16.12 -17.71
C GLY A 523 7.88 -15.75 -18.76
N TYR A 524 6.76 -15.14 -18.33
CA TYR A 524 5.71 -14.62 -19.21
C TYR A 524 5.39 -13.17 -18.89
N ARG A 525 4.83 -12.47 -19.87
CA ARG A 525 4.36 -11.07 -19.75
C ARG A 525 3.06 -10.88 -20.52
N VAL A 526 2.38 -9.76 -20.31
CA VAL A 526 1.23 -9.37 -21.11
C VAL A 526 1.64 -9.28 -22.59
N ALA A 527 0.83 -9.87 -23.46
CA ALA A 527 1.03 -9.83 -24.90
C ALA A 527 1.10 -8.39 -25.42
N ALA A 528 2.07 -8.11 -26.29
CA ALA A 528 2.21 -6.80 -26.89
C ALA A 528 1.13 -6.56 -27.96
N ALA A 529 0.90 -5.29 -28.27
CA ALA A 529 -0.04 -4.84 -29.28
C ALA A 529 -0.06 -5.63 -30.60
N ASP A 530 1.10 -5.74 -31.21
CA ASP A 530 1.25 -6.34 -32.52
C ASP A 530 1.14 -7.86 -32.51
N THR A 531 1.03 -8.50 -31.34
CA THR A 531 0.84 -9.96 -31.23
C THR A 531 -0.35 -10.43 -32.07
N TRP A 532 -1.39 -9.60 -32.20
CA TRP A 532 -2.61 -9.90 -32.95
C TRP A 532 -2.61 -9.36 -34.37
N TRP A 533 -1.47 -8.88 -34.87
CA TRP A 533 -1.34 -8.47 -36.25
C TRP A 533 -1.43 -9.68 -37.19
N ASN A 534 -2.19 -9.57 -38.28
CA ASN A 534 -2.48 -10.65 -39.24
C ASN A 534 -3.25 -11.86 -38.67
N VAL A 535 -4.08 -11.68 -37.64
CA VAL A 535 -5.08 -12.67 -37.20
C VAL A 535 -6.36 -12.50 -38.03
N THR A 536 -6.94 -13.58 -38.56
CA THR A 536 -8.10 -13.54 -39.48
C THR A 536 -9.08 -14.70 -39.25
N SER A 537 -10.34 -14.57 -39.65
CA SER A 537 -11.35 -15.64 -39.58
C SER A 537 -11.37 -16.56 -40.81
N HIS A 538 -10.68 -16.23 -41.91
CA HIS A 538 -10.69 -17.01 -43.16
C HIS A 538 -9.33 -17.13 -43.85
N HIS A 539 -9.16 -18.16 -44.69
CA HIS A 539 -7.99 -18.33 -45.56
C HIS A 539 -7.96 -17.18 -46.58
N TRP A 540 -6.80 -16.56 -46.80
CA TRP A 540 -6.61 -15.53 -47.82
C TRP A 540 -6.76 -16.12 -49.24
N LEU A 541 -7.98 -16.14 -49.77
CA LEU A 541 -8.27 -16.77 -51.07
C LEU A 541 -8.44 -15.74 -52.20
N SER A 542 -8.68 -14.47 -51.88
CA SER A 542 -8.77 -13.39 -52.86
C SER A 542 -8.36 -12.07 -52.22
N GLY A 543 -7.77 -11.14 -52.97
CA GLY A 543 -7.28 -9.86 -52.47
C GLY A 543 -8.38 -8.88 -52.02
N ASN A 544 -9.49 -9.36 -51.46
CA ASN A 544 -10.62 -8.58 -50.97
C ASN A 544 -10.64 -8.56 -49.43
N ALA A 545 -10.57 -7.37 -48.85
CA ALA A 545 -10.71 -7.14 -47.41
C ALA A 545 -12.09 -7.57 -46.87
N ASP A 546 -13.12 -7.56 -47.72
CA ASP A 546 -14.51 -7.85 -47.33
C ASP A 546 -14.74 -9.30 -46.88
N GLU A 547 -13.89 -10.25 -47.28
CA GLU A 547 -14.01 -11.65 -46.83
C GLU A 547 -13.60 -11.82 -45.34
N ILE A 548 -12.76 -10.94 -44.80
CA ILE A 548 -12.26 -10.97 -43.40
C ILE A 548 -13.36 -10.57 -42.39
N LEU A 549 -14.39 -9.85 -42.84
CA LEU A 549 -15.35 -9.13 -41.99
C LEU A 549 -16.70 -9.85 -41.84
N SER A 550 -16.94 -10.93 -42.58
CA SER A 550 -18.30 -11.41 -42.86
C SER A 550 -18.93 -12.40 -41.86
N ASP A 551 -18.17 -12.93 -40.89
CA ASP A 551 -18.66 -14.04 -40.03
C ASP A 551 -18.98 -13.66 -38.58
N THR A 552 -19.05 -12.37 -38.23
CA THR A 552 -19.50 -11.96 -36.88
C THR A 552 -21.03 -11.97 -36.76
N SER A 553 -21.64 -13.13 -36.99
CA SER A 553 -23.06 -13.31 -36.69
C SER A 553 -23.27 -13.40 -35.17
N LEU A 554 -24.31 -12.74 -34.64
CA LEU A 554 -24.72 -12.82 -33.21
C LEU A 554 -24.93 -14.26 -32.69
N SER A 555 -24.99 -15.26 -33.58
CA SER A 555 -25.01 -16.69 -33.25
C SER A 555 -23.74 -17.13 -32.52
N GLU A 556 -22.57 -16.62 -32.91
CA GLU A 556 -21.28 -17.10 -32.38
C GLU A 556 -20.96 -16.58 -30.98
N ILE A 557 -21.56 -15.44 -30.57
CA ILE A 557 -21.51 -14.97 -29.16
C ILE A 557 -22.17 -15.99 -28.22
N LYS A 558 -23.16 -16.75 -28.70
CA LYS A 558 -23.79 -17.82 -27.90
C LYS A 558 -22.87 -19.02 -27.71
N ASP A 559 -21.85 -19.15 -28.55
CA ASP A 559 -20.83 -20.19 -28.45
C ASP A 559 -19.66 -19.81 -27.54
N LEU A 560 -19.75 -18.68 -26.82
CA LEU A 560 -18.76 -18.21 -25.84
C LEU A 560 -17.34 -18.06 -26.39
N GLY A 561 -17.17 -17.98 -27.72
CA GLY A 561 -15.88 -17.76 -28.35
C GLY A 561 -15.87 -18.05 -29.85
N PHE A 562 -14.71 -17.78 -30.46
CA PHE A 562 -14.46 -17.79 -31.89
C PHE A 562 -13.16 -18.53 -32.19
N ASN A 563 -13.10 -19.28 -33.29
CA ASN A 563 -11.82 -19.83 -33.78
C ASN A 563 -11.22 -18.87 -34.81
N TYR A 564 -9.99 -18.43 -34.61
CA TYR A 564 -9.26 -17.58 -35.55
C TYR A 564 -8.04 -18.30 -36.10
N LEU A 565 -7.71 -18.00 -37.36
CA LEU A 565 -6.46 -18.39 -38.00
C LEU A 565 -5.37 -17.40 -37.59
N TYR A 566 -4.20 -17.92 -37.26
CA TYR A 566 -3.04 -17.11 -36.86
C TYR A 566 -1.75 -17.61 -37.52
N ALA A 567 -0.80 -16.68 -37.69
CA ALA A 567 0.57 -16.84 -38.22
C ALA A 567 0.78 -16.73 -39.75
N GLY A 568 1.21 -15.54 -40.20
CA GLY A 568 2.02 -15.31 -41.40
C GLY A 568 1.39 -15.64 -42.76
N LYS A 569 1.86 -14.94 -43.81
CA LYS A 569 1.37 -14.96 -45.20
C LYS A 569 1.28 -16.34 -45.88
N GLU A 570 1.77 -17.42 -45.25
CA GLU A 570 1.97 -18.75 -45.86
C GLU A 570 1.42 -19.96 -45.05
N ASN A 571 0.85 -19.81 -43.85
CA ASN A 571 0.40 -20.95 -43.04
C ASN A 571 -1.12 -20.96 -42.81
N THR A 572 -1.83 -21.79 -43.57
CA THR A 572 -3.29 -21.74 -43.66
C THR A 572 -4.07 -22.57 -42.63
N ASP A 573 -3.42 -23.37 -41.78
CA ASP A 573 -4.14 -24.43 -41.04
C ASP A 573 -4.10 -24.30 -39.50
N LYS A 574 -3.44 -23.27 -38.95
CA LYS A 574 -3.34 -23.08 -37.49
C LYS A 574 -4.48 -22.22 -36.97
N THR A 575 -5.29 -22.77 -36.06
CA THR A 575 -6.40 -22.09 -35.41
C THR A 575 -6.21 -21.97 -33.90
N ASP A 576 -6.60 -20.83 -33.32
CA ASP A 576 -6.69 -20.62 -31.86
C ASP A 576 -8.11 -20.18 -31.49
N PHE A 577 -8.56 -20.60 -30.31
CA PHE A 577 -9.88 -20.24 -29.82
C PHE A 577 -9.79 -19.03 -28.88
N TYR A 578 -10.48 -17.97 -29.25
CA TYR A 578 -10.63 -16.76 -28.46
C TYR A 578 -12.01 -16.76 -27.82
N VAL A 579 -12.04 -16.86 -26.49
CA VAL A 579 -13.29 -16.86 -25.73
C VAL A 579 -13.92 -15.47 -25.78
N VAL A 580 -15.25 -15.41 -25.71
CA VAL A 580 -15.96 -14.18 -25.39
C VAL A 580 -15.70 -13.90 -23.92
N THR A 581 -14.76 -13.01 -23.67
CA THR A 581 -14.37 -12.63 -22.32
C THR A 581 -15.34 -11.62 -21.75
N GLY A 582 -15.92 -10.69 -22.53
CA GLY A 582 -16.78 -9.58 -22.06
C GLY A 582 -16.04 -8.57 -21.17
N SER A 583 -16.58 -7.36 -20.99
CA SER A 583 -15.98 -6.33 -20.10
C SER A 583 -16.85 -6.06 -18.87
N ARG A 584 -16.21 -5.72 -17.75
CA ARG A 584 -16.88 -5.18 -16.56
C ARG A 584 -16.78 -3.66 -16.59
N ASP A 585 -17.91 -2.96 -16.68
CA ASP A 585 -17.97 -1.50 -16.78
C ASP A 585 -18.05 -0.82 -15.39
N HIS A 586 -17.72 0.47 -15.32
CA HIS A 586 -17.77 1.30 -14.09
C HIS A 586 -19.14 1.41 -13.45
N ARG A 587 -20.22 1.15 -14.20
CA ARG A 587 -21.59 1.08 -13.68
C ARG A 587 -21.89 -0.25 -12.95
N GLY A 588 -20.86 -1.05 -12.65
CA GLY A 588 -20.97 -2.32 -11.94
C GLY A 588 -21.64 -3.43 -12.76
N GLY A 589 -21.91 -3.18 -14.04
CA GLY A 589 -22.57 -4.10 -14.96
C GLY A 589 -21.60 -4.87 -15.85
N GLY A 590 -21.96 -6.10 -16.21
CA GLY A 590 -21.26 -6.88 -17.24
C GLY A 590 -21.85 -6.65 -18.60
N SER A 591 -21.00 -6.33 -19.56
CA SER A 591 -21.39 -6.23 -20.96
C SER A 591 -20.63 -7.27 -21.78
N VAL A 592 -21.34 -7.92 -22.69
CA VAL A 592 -20.72 -8.87 -23.60
C VAL A 592 -20.32 -8.10 -24.84
N TRP A 593 -19.03 -7.84 -24.92
CA TRP A 593 -18.36 -7.43 -26.14
C TRP A 593 -17.60 -8.63 -26.66
N SER A 594 -17.63 -8.88 -27.97
CA SER A 594 -16.53 -9.63 -28.57
C SER A 594 -15.28 -8.80 -28.31
N GLU A 595 -14.30 -9.37 -27.61
CA GLU A 595 -13.04 -8.70 -27.27
C GLU A 595 -12.30 -8.24 -28.54
N ILE A 596 -12.69 -8.77 -29.70
CA ILE A 596 -12.43 -8.27 -31.06
C ILE A 596 -13.60 -7.38 -31.50
N ALA A 597 -13.38 -6.06 -31.46
CA ALA A 597 -14.20 -5.11 -32.20
C ALA A 597 -13.61 -4.92 -33.61
N VAL A 598 -14.41 -5.26 -34.61
CA VAL A 598 -14.12 -4.96 -36.01
C VAL A 598 -14.74 -3.60 -36.30
N PHE A 599 -13.93 -2.53 -36.29
CA PHE A 599 -14.40 -1.21 -36.72
C PHE A 599 -14.09 -1.02 -38.20
N SER A 600 -15.11 -1.08 -39.06
CA SER A 600 -15.01 -0.54 -40.42
C SER A 600 -15.11 0.99 -40.36
N SER A 601 -14.01 1.70 -40.13
CA SER A 601 -13.99 3.12 -40.45
C SER A 601 -13.71 3.24 -41.94
N GLY A 602 -14.77 3.39 -42.74
CA GLY A 602 -14.70 3.38 -44.21
C GLY A 602 -13.58 4.27 -44.76
N LEU A 603 -12.52 3.63 -45.23
CA LEU A 603 -11.57 4.20 -46.16
C LEU A 603 -11.69 3.41 -47.45
N SER A 604 -12.14 4.10 -48.50
CA SER A 604 -12.15 3.56 -49.85
C SER A 604 -10.76 3.05 -50.21
N CYS A 605 -10.62 1.75 -50.45
CA CYS A 605 -9.48 1.17 -51.13
C CYS A 605 -9.47 1.69 -52.57
N ASP A 606 -8.64 2.69 -52.86
CA ASP A 606 -8.35 3.10 -54.23
C ASP A 606 -7.30 2.14 -54.81
N ASP A 607 -7.51 1.69 -56.06
CA ASP A 607 -6.82 0.58 -56.75
C ASP A 607 -5.29 0.79 -56.98
N SER A 608 -4.68 1.78 -56.34
CA SER A 608 -3.28 2.20 -56.55
C SER A 608 -2.33 1.88 -55.39
N GLN A 609 -2.80 1.20 -54.34
CA GLN A 609 -1.97 0.68 -53.24
C GLN A 609 -2.08 -0.86 -53.20
N PRO A 610 -1.23 -1.61 -53.94
CA PRO A 610 -1.14 -3.04 -53.71
C PRO A 610 -0.44 -3.25 -52.36
N ASP A 611 -1.02 -4.10 -51.51
CA ASP A 611 -0.40 -4.76 -50.34
C ASP A 611 -0.62 -4.24 -48.91
N TYR A 612 -1.49 -3.26 -48.62
CA TYR A 612 -1.77 -2.88 -47.22
C TYR A 612 -3.25 -2.60 -46.95
N VAL A 613 -3.96 -3.62 -46.47
CA VAL A 613 -5.18 -3.43 -45.67
C VAL A 613 -4.78 -3.64 -44.21
N ALA A 614 -4.26 -2.57 -43.62
CA ALA A 614 -4.12 -2.45 -42.17
C ALA A 614 -5.36 -1.70 -41.66
N GLU A 615 -6.44 -2.44 -41.39
CA GLU A 615 -7.53 -1.94 -40.55
C GLU A 615 -7.49 -2.71 -39.23
N GLY A 616 -7.25 -1.97 -38.14
CA GLY A 616 -6.97 -2.51 -36.82
C GLY A 616 -8.13 -3.36 -36.29
N PHE A 617 -7.86 -4.64 -36.12
CA PHE A 617 -8.59 -5.48 -35.19
C PHE A 617 -8.41 -4.89 -33.78
N PHE A 618 -9.48 -4.37 -33.20
CA PHE A 618 -9.45 -3.94 -31.80
C PHE A 618 -9.64 -5.16 -30.92
N VAL A 619 -8.54 -5.85 -30.60
CA VAL A 619 -8.49 -6.75 -29.45
C VAL A 619 -8.30 -5.86 -28.21
N GLY A 620 -9.30 -5.72 -27.35
CA GLY A 620 -9.15 -4.97 -26.09
C GLY A 620 -8.36 -5.82 -25.08
N TRP A 621 -7.04 -5.74 -24.90
CA TRP A 621 -6.10 -4.66 -25.19
C TRP A 621 -4.78 -5.17 -25.78
N VAL A 622 -4.58 -4.76 -27.02
CA VAL A 622 -3.31 -4.39 -27.63
C VAL A 622 -2.68 -3.29 -26.76
N ALA A 623 -1.37 -3.33 -26.47
CA ALA A 623 -0.61 -2.17 -25.98
C ALA A 623 -0.53 -1.08 -27.07
N HIS A 624 -1.67 -0.65 -27.63
CA HIS A 624 -1.71 0.09 -28.88
C HIS A 624 -1.38 1.56 -28.63
N PRO A 625 -0.41 2.13 -29.35
CA PRO A 625 -0.06 3.53 -29.15
C PRO A 625 -1.06 4.55 -29.74
N ARG A 626 -1.92 4.17 -30.70
CA ARG A 626 -2.69 5.14 -31.52
C ARG A 626 -4.19 5.26 -31.27
N PHE A 627 -4.81 4.36 -30.50
CA PHE A 627 -6.26 4.42 -30.24
C PHE A 627 -6.55 4.01 -28.79
N PRO A 628 -6.59 4.97 -27.87
CA PRO A 628 -6.79 4.72 -26.46
C PRO A 628 -8.28 4.93 -26.18
N TYR A 629 -9.03 3.84 -25.99
CA TYR A 629 -10.30 3.93 -25.27
C TYR A 629 -10.11 3.32 -23.88
N PRO A 630 -9.33 3.94 -22.96
CA PRO A 630 -9.22 3.47 -21.60
C PRO A 630 -10.56 3.68 -20.92
N MET A 631 -11.31 2.61 -20.85
CA MET A 631 -12.44 2.51 -19.93
C MET A 631 -11.89 1.91 -18.64
N SER A 632 -12.44 2.32 -17.50
CA SER A 632 -12.18 1.70 -16.19
C SER A 632 -12.82 0.31 -16.14
N ASP A 633 -12.38 -0.57 -17.06
CA ASP A 633 -12.99 -1.84 -17.39
C ASP A 633 -12.08 -3.00 -17.02
N GLY A 634 -12.66 -4.10 -16.56
CA GLY A 634 -11.94 -5.35 -16.33
C GLY A 634 -11.92 -6.20 -17.60
N ASN A 635 -10.75 -6.72 -18.00
CA ASN A 635 -10.60 -7.67 -19.13
C ASN A 635 -9.73 -8.89 -18.81
N CYS A 636 -9.78 -9.93 -19.64
CA CYS A 636 -8.91 -11.11 -19.53
C CYS A 636 -7.57 -10.86 -20.23
N ILE A 637 -6.54 -11.65 -19.88
CA ILE A 637 -5.17 -11.45 -20.38
C ILE A 637 -4.64 -12.71 -21.05
N ARG A 638 -3.98 -12.55 -22.21
CA ARG A 638 -3.11 -13.56 -22.82
C ARG A 638 -1.65 -13.28 -22.48
N CYS A 639 -0.96 -14.29 -22.00
CA CYS A 639 0.45 -14.20 -21.63
C CYS A 639 1.35 -14.72 -22.76
N VAL A 640 2.35 -13.91 -23.14
CA VAL A 640 3.43 -14.30 -24.06
C VAL A 640 4.67 -14.66 -23.26
N LYS A 641 5.39 -15.68 -23.69
CA LYS A 641 6.70 -15.99 -23.14
C LYS A 641 7.66 -14.86 -23.50
N TYR A 642 8.51 -14.48 -22.55
CA TYR A 642 9.61 -13.55 -22.81
C TYR A 642 10.92 -14.17 -22.32
N GLU A 643 12.01 -13.76 -22.95
CA GLU A 643 13.36 -14.04 -22.48
C GLU A 643 13.87 -12.78 -21.78
N GLU A 644 14.47 -12.94 -20.60
CA GLU A 644 15.04 -11.85 -19.79
C GLU A 644 16.28 -11.21 -20.41
#